data_AF-A0A9Q4CXI4-F1
#
_entry.id   AF-A0A9Q4CXI4-F1
#
_cell.length_a   1.000
_cell.length_b   1.000
_cell.length_c   1.000
_cell.angle_alpha   90.00
_cell.angle_beta   90.00
_cell.angle_gamma   90.00
#
_symmetry.space_group_name_H-M   'P 1'
#
loop_
_entity.id
_entity.type
_entity.pdbx_description
1 polymer ?
#
loop_
_entity_poly.entity_id
_entity_poly.type
_entity_poly.pdbx_seq_one_letter_code
_entity_poly.pdbx_strand_id
1 'polypeptide(L)'
;AGEFDVEPEYDAILVGTQDQLLSRALFRGYGLSRSRWPMHAAYVNNDCLWVVDEPQLMSTGLATTAQLQAFRDGFGTYGPAKTLWMSATFREEWLATVDYAQTVASSTILRLSAEDKICAGDKLEADKPCTMAPIKVAAGEASGKGLAAYVERLRDFVLVNHRPETVTLVICNRVQRAQDLYVALEKAGRPKEQMVLVHSRFRMEDRDGLNAVLRDLSGRDVIVVATQAVEAGIDMSAETLITELAPWTSMVQRFGRCNRYGECRHPSVHIVDVELHADACSPYQVADVQEARNKLVNLRNVRIVDLPPVDGGADATKVIRRKDLLQLFDTSPDLSGLDIDISPYIRDAEDADVQVYWRLFSEDSPSPEMPRPSGREICRVSRSMFREYLKNKHKGQLRKAWTWNFATESWQEVNGDTAYPGQTILLNALWGGYTPELGFSGSIWDAVPTPSGEEDLGQMDAESRESDNMASHVRVPVELTDHTKHVVDQAKLLQKAFPDVPLMTAVVEAALLHDWGKSHEAFQMKLKAGLDAASPWQSVLLAKSGNWSTGNKLSQIMGGVSVEKRQSVGISPNRGTEHPPESRTISPKRMRAFRHELASALAYLVSTSSNTAADMRYRRLVAYLIAAHHGKVRVTIRSLPNEEVPTAKMPTGLPQDERMASPPLFARGVWEGDTLPEFSPDSHMVLAPVELSLRWMTLGRVCPSGEVVGESSLEDEPSWLEGVLALLHDLGPFRLAWLETILRVADWRASAAEGGETK
;
A
#
# COMPACT_ATOMS: atom_id res chain seq x y z
N ALA A 1 9.22 8.53 -3.14
CA ALA A 1 7.99 8.98 -3.80
C ALA A 1 7.80 10.42 -3.37
N GLY A 2 8.21 11.37 -4.21
CA GLY A 2 8.30 12.79 -3.87
C GLY A 2 7.34 13.62 -4.72
N GLU A 3 6.90 14.74 -4.16
CA GLU A 3 6.16 15.86 -4.77
C GLU A 3 4.67 15.66 -5.11
N PHE A 4 4.23 14.63 -5.83
CA PHE A 4 2.83 14.59 -6.30
C PHE A 4 1.76 14.52 -5.18
N ASP A 5 2.11 13.95 -4.02
CA ASP A 5 1.17 13.79 -2.90
C ASP A 5 0.70 15.14 -2.31
N VAL A 6 1.50 16.20 -2.47
CA VAL A 6 1.26 17.54 -1.93
C VAL A 6 0.91 18.57 -3.00
N GLU A 7 0.85 18.15 -4.26
CA GLU A 7 0.68 18.99 -5.45
C GLU A 7 -0.44 18.49 -6.37
N PRO A 8 -1.69 18.40 -5.86
CA PRO A 8 -2.80 17.80 -6.60
C PRO A 8 -3.25 18.60 -7.84
N GLU A 9 -2.88 19.89 -7.95
CA GLU A 9 -3.24 20.77 -9.07
C GLU A 9 -2.34 20.61 -10.30
N TYR A 10 -1.30 19.80 -10.21
CA TYR A 10 -0.38 19.52 -11.31
C TYR A 10 -0.60 18.12 -11.87
N ASP A 11 -0.47 18.00 -13.19
CA ASP A 11 -0.54 16.72 -13.87
C ASP A 11 0.60 15.80 -13.43
N ALA A 12 0.27 14.54 -13.14
CA ALA A 12 1.24 13.52 -12.75
C ALA A 12 1.03 12.24 -13.58
N ILE A 13 2.15 11.65 -14.02
CA ILE A 13 2.14 10.32 -14.65
C ILE A 13 2.60 9.30 -13.61
N LEU A 14 1.66 8.46 -13.17
CA LEU A 14 1.93 7.39 -12.23
C LEU A 14 2.15 6.07 -12.98
N VAL A 15 3.38 5.58 -12.96
CA VAL A 15 3.72 4.25 -13.50
C VAL A 15 3.90 3.28 -12.34
N GLY A 16 3.15 2.17 -12.35
CA GLY A 16 3.20 1.19 -11.28
C GLY A 16 2.67 -0.17 -11.70
N THR A 17 3.06 -1.20 -10.96
CA THR A 17 2.50 -2.56 -11.12
C THR A 17 1.03 -2.60 -10.73
N GLN A 18 0.30 -3.62 -11.19
CA GLN A 18 -1.10 -3.84 -10.79
C GLN A 18 -1.28 -3.83 -9.26
N ASP A 19 -0.35 -4.42 -8.49
CA ASP A 19 -0.45 -4.44 -7.03
C ASP A 19 -0.43 -3.03 -6.43
N GLN A 20 0.45 -2.18 -6.92
CA GLN A 20 0.64 -0.83 -6.40
C GLN A 20 -0.54 0.06 -6.73
N LEU A 21 -1.00 0.06 -7.98
CA LEU A 21 -2.08 0.95 -8.40
C LEU A 21 -3.46 0.45 -7.95
N LEU A 22 -3.76 -0.85 -8.08
CA LEU A 22 -5.03 -1.40 -7.63
C LEU A 22 -5.17 -1.33 -6.11
N SER A 23 -4.11 -1.61 -5.34
CA SER A 23 -4.19 -1.48 -3.88
C SER A 23 -4.48 -0.05 -3.43
N ARG A 24 -3.89 0.95 -4.10
CA ARG A 24 -4.18 2.37 -3.88
C ARG A 24 -5.63 2.69 -4.23
N ALA A 25 -6.11 2.23 -5.38
CA ALA A 25 -7.50 2.44 -5.81
C ALA A 25 -8.52 1.81 -4.85
N LEU A 26 -8.12 0.74 -4.15
CA LEU A 26 -8.92 -0.01 -3.18
C LEU A 26 -8.68 0.41 -1.71
N PHE A 27 -8.18 1.63 -1.46
CA PHE A 27 -7.99 2.16 -0.10
C PHE A 27 -7.03 1.33 0.79
N ARG A 28 -6.11 0.57 0.21
CA ARG A 28 -5.12 -0.26 0.93
C ARG A 28 -3.74 -0.19 0.27
N GLY A 29 -3.33 0.99 -0.17
CA GLY A 29 -2.09 1.18 -0.92
C GLY A 29 -0.88 0.50 -0.28
N TYR A 30 -0.38 -0.56 -0.94
CA TYR A 30 0.71 -1.37 -0.41
C TYR A 30 1.99 -0.56 -0.27
N GLY A 31 2.66 -0.69 0.88
CA GLY A 31 3.86 0.08 1.21
C GLY A 31 3.59 1.51 1.68
N LEU A 32 2.32 1.95 1.78
CA LEU A 32 1.95 3.26 2.30
C LEU A 32 1.46 3.17 3.75
N SER A 33 1.58 4.29 4.48
CA SER A 33 0.94 4.40 5.79
C SER A 33 -0.59 4.42 5.65
N ARG A 34 -1.29 3.94 6.68
CA ARG A 34 -2.76 3.95 6.74
C ARG A 34 -3.35 5.35 6.54
N SER A 35 -2.67 6.39 7.05
CA SER A 35 -3.09 7.76 6.83
C SER A 35 -3.00 8.15 5.35
N ARG A 36 -2.06 7.63 4.55
CA ARG A 36 -1.98 7.96 3.11
C ARG A 36 -2.97 7.18 2.24
N TRP A 37 -3.56 6.08 2.70
CA TRP A 37 -4.46 5.27 1.87
C TRP A 37 -5.62 6.05 1.23
N PRO A 38 -6.38 6.90 1.96
CA PRO A 38 -7.47 7.67 1.35
C PRO A 38 -6.99 8.68 0.31
N MET A 39 -5.80 9.26 0.51
CA MET A 39 -5.22 10.24 -0.43
C MET A 39 -4.89 9.62 -1.77
N HIS A 40 -4.16 8.51 -1.76
CA HIS A 40 -3.84 7.83 -3.01
C HIS A 40 -5.10 7.27 -3.68
N ALA A 41 -6.07 6.78 -2.90
CA ALA A 41 -7.36 6.35 -3.44
C ALA A 41 -8.12 7.51 -4.11
N ALA A 42 -8.02 8.74 -3.57
CA ALA A 42 -8.59 9.91 -4.18
C ALA A 42 -7.90 10.25 -5.51
N TYR A 43 -6.57 10.31 -5.53
CA TYR A 43 -5.79 10.66 -6.73
C TYR A 43 -5.98 9.66 -7.88
N VAL A 44 -6.00 8.36 -7.59
CA VAL A 44 -6.10 7.34 -8.65
C VAL A 44 -7.54 7.03 -9.08
N ASN A 45 -8.54 7.73 -8.54
CA ASN A 45 -9.95 7.53 -8.93
C ASN A 45 -10.66 8.82 -9.36
N ASN A 46 -10.08 10.01 -9.16
CA ASN A 46 -10.64 11.27 -9.61
C ASN A 46 -9.73 11.88 -10.68
N ASP A 47 -10.33 12.47 -11.71
CA ASP A 47 -9.66 13.14 -12.82
C ASP A 47 -8.42 12.41 -13.36
N CYS A 48 -8.61 11.15 -13.75
CA CYS A 48 -7.52 10.25 -14.06
C CYS A 48 -7.78 9.37 -15.29
N LEU A 49 -6.76 9.17 -16.12
CA LEU A 49 -6.75 8.18 -17.19
C LEU A 49 -5.94 6.95 -16.75
N TRP A 50 -6.62 5.82 -16.57
CA TRP A 50 -5.96 4.53 -16.39
C TRP A 50 -5.57 3.97 -17.75
N VAL A 51 -4.30 3.65 -17.93
CA VAL A 51 -3.82 2.86 -19.05
C VAL A 51 -3.38 1.51 -18.51
N VAL A 52 -4.09 0.47 -18.94
CA VAL A 52 -3.87 -0.91 -18.52
C VAL A 52 -3.21 -1.65 -19.67
N ASP A 53 -1.90 -1.84 -19.55
CA ASP A 53 -1.10 -2.59 -20.53
C ASP A 53 -1.09 -4.09 -20.22
N GLU A 54 -1.18 -4.91 -21.27
CA GLU A 54 -1.24 -6.37 -21.21
C GLU A 54 -2.28 -6.94 -20.20
N PRO A 55 -3.56 -6.50 -20.24
CA PRO A 55 -4.61 -6.90 -19.31
C PRO A 55 -4.84 -8.42 -19.25
N GLN A 56 -4.53 -9.17 -20.31
CA GLN A 56 -4.60 -10.63 -20.31
C GLN A 56 -3.70 -11.29 -19.26
N LEU A 57 -2.68 -10.58 -18.77
CA LEU A 57 -1.76 -11.08 -17.73
C LEU A 57 -2.21 -10.68 -16.31
N MET A 58 -3.29 -9.92 -16.16
CA MET A 58 -3.71 -9.38 -14.87
C MET A 58 -4.64 -10.30 -14.08
N SER A 59 -5.19 -11.36 -14.68
CA SER A 59 -6.12 -12.27 -14.02
C SER A 59 -7.30 -11.52 -13.34
N THR A 60 -7.58 -11.80 -12.06
CA THR A 60 -8.54 -11.05 -11.24
C THR A 60 -8.32 -9.53 -11.24
N GLY A 61 -7.08 -9.06 -11.38
CA GLY A 61 -6.78 -7.63 -11.53
C GLY A 61 -7.52 -6.98 -12.72
N LEU A 62 -7.71 -7.70 -13.83
CA LEU A 62 -8.48 -7.20 -14.98
C LEU A 62 -9.94 -6.96 -14.59
N ALA A 63 -10.59 -7.94 -13.95
CA ALA A 63 -11.97 -7.79 -13.50
C ALA A 63 -12.12 -6.63 -12.49
N THR A 64 -11.13 -6.42 -11.62
CA THR A 64 -11.10 -5.29 -10.70
C THR A 64 -10.97 -3.95 -11.44
N THR A 65 -10.17 -3.85 -12.51
CA THR A 65 -10.14 -2.61 -13.31
C THR A 65 -11.48 -2.29 -13.97
N ALA A 66 -12.18 -3.30 -14.50
CA ALA A 66 -13.53 -3.14 -15.07
C ALA A 66 -14.55 -2.71 -14.01
N GLN A 67 -14.52 -3.34 -12.84
CA GLN A 67 -15.36 -2.98 -11.70
C GLN A 67 -15.08 -1.55 -11.20
N LEU A 68 -13.82 -1.17 -11.08
CA LEU A 68 -13.44 0.20 -10.71
C LEU A 68 -13.95 1.22 -11.72
N GLN A 69 -13.94 0.91 -13.03
CA GLN A 69 -14.57 1.78 -14.03
C GLN A 69 -16.08 1.92 -13.78
N ALA A 70 -16.79 0.81 -13.57
CA ALA A 70 -18.22 0.84 -13.24
C ALA A 70 -18.50 1.63 -11.95
N PHE A 71 -17.64 1.48 -10.94
CA PHE A 71 -17.77 2.21 -9.67
C PHE A 71 -17.55 3.70 -9.84
N ARG A 72 -16.56 4.13 -10.64
CA ARG A 72 -16.33 5.56 -10.92
C ARG A 72 -17.51 6.17 -11.67
N ASP A 73 -18.03 5.47 -12.69
CA ASP A 73 -19.21 5.91 -13.42
C ASP A 73 -20.48 5.91 -12.51
N GLY A 74 -20.59 4.97 -11.56
CA GLY A 74 -21.77 4.81 -10.71
C GLY A 74 -21.80 5.61 -9.40
N PHE A 75 -20.65 5.87 -8.77
CA PHE A 75 -20.54 6.72 -7.57
C PHE A 75 -20.26 8.19 -7.90
N GLY A 76 -19.71 8.45 -9.08
CA GLY A 76 -19.23 9.75 -9.51
C GLY A 76 -17.83 10.08 -9.00
N THR A 77 -17.14 10.89 -9.79
CA THR A 77 -15.78 11.39 -9.56
C THR A 77 -15.76 12.90 -9.73
N TYR A 78 -14.74 13.58 -9.22
CA TYR A 78 -14.38 14.90 -9.72
C TYR A 78 -13.52 14.73 -10.97
N GLY A 79 -13.87 15.42 -12.06
CA GLY A 79 -13.22 15.26 -13.36
C GLY A 79 -13.50 13.90 -14.05
N PRO A 80 -13.12 13.76 -15.33
CA PRO A 80 -13.22 12.51 -16.07
C PRO A 80 -12.34 11.40 -15.48
N ALA A 81 -12.90 10.20 -15.30
CA ALA A 81 -12.10 9.04 -14.91
C ALA A 81 -12.38 7.83 -15.82
N LYS A 82 -11.43 7.53 -16.71
CA LYS A 82 -11.58 6.50 -17.76
C LYS A 82 -10.46 5.47 -17.72
N THR A 83 -10.76 4.26 -18.19
CA THR A 83 -9.79 3.18 -18.34
C THR A 83 -9.66 2.79 -19.80
N LEU A 84 -8.42 2.75 -20.27
CA LEU A 84 -8.00 2.22 -21.56
C LEU A 84 -7.31 0.88 -21.33
N TRP A 85 -7.83 -0.19 -21.90
CA TRP A 85 -7.21 -1.52 -21.89
C TRP A 85 -6.49 -1.76 -23.21
N MET A 86 -5.17 -1.98 -23.15
CA MET A 86 -4.31 -2.17 -24.31
C MET A 86 -3.78 -3.60 -24.36
N SER A 87 -4.11 -4.36 -25.40
CA SER A 87 -3.68 -5.75 -25.53
C SER A 87 -3.57 -6.15 -27.00
N ALA A 88 -2.60 -7.02 -27.31
CA ALA A 88 -2.48 -7.66 -28.62
C ALA A 88 -3.52 -8.79 -28.83
N THR A 89 -4.07 -9.35 -27.74
CA THR A 89 -4.91 -10.56 -27.77
C THR A 89 -6.16 -10.39 -26.92
N PHE A 90 -6.82 -9.24 -27.05
CA PHE A 90 -7.96 -8.86 -26.20
C PHE A 90 -9.27 -9.58 -26.56
N ARG A 91 -10.08 -9.91 -25.55
CA ARG A 91 -11.49 -10.30 -25.73
C ARG A 91 -12.40 -9.41 -24.90
N GLU A 92 -13.45 -8.89 -25.53
CA GLU A 92 -14.41 -7.96 -24.91
C GLU A 92 -15.11 -8.57 -23.69
N GLU A 93 -15.43 -9.86 -23.76
CA GLU A 93 -16.09 -10.60 -22.68
C GLU A 93 -15.29 -10.65 -21.38
N TRP A 94 -13.98 -10.44 -21.41
CA TRP A 94 -13.15 -10.36 -20.21
C TRP A 94 -13.50 -9.17 -19.31
N LEU A 95 -14.06 -8.11 -19.89
CA LEU A 95 -14.53 -6.95 -19.15
C LEU A 95 -15.95 -7.11 -18.63
N ALA A 96 -16.68 -8.17 -19.02
CA ALA A 96 -18.08 -8.38 -18.68
C ALA A 96 -18.29 -8.82 -17.23
N THR A 97 -17.82 -7.99 -16.30
CA THR A 97 -18.01 -8.13 -14.86
C THR A 97 -19.39 -7.65 -14.45
N VAL A 98 -19.79 -7.94 -13.21
CA VAL A 98 -21.19 -7.77 -12.79
C VAL A 98 -21.70 -6.33 -12.90
N ASP A 99 -20.88 -5.33 -12.60
CA ASP A 99 -21.32 -3.94 -12.68
C ASP A 99 -20.91 -3.26 -14.00
N TYR A 100 -20.02 -3.88 -14.80
CA TYR A 100 -19.54 -3.32 -16.07
C TYR A 100 -20.12 -3.99 -17.32
N ALA A 101 -20.74 -5.18 -17.22
CA ALA A 101 -21.18 -5.98 -18.36
C ALA A 101 -22.10 -5.25 -19.34
N GLN A 102 -23.01 -4.40 -18.83
CA GLN A 102 -23.90 -3.61 -19.69
C GLN A 102 -23.15 -2.51 -20.45
N THR A 103 -22.08 -1.97 -19.86
CA THR A 103 -21.27 -0.89 -20.43
C THR A 103 -20.30 -1.41 -21.49
N VAL A 104 -19.87 -2.68 -21.42
CA VAL A 104 -18.95 -3.29 -22.40
C VAL A 104 -19.42 -3.07 -23.83
N ALA A 105 -20.72 -3.25 -24.11
CA ALA A 105 -21.29 -3.08 -25.45
C ALA A 105 -21.24 -1.63 -25.97
N SER A 106 -21.14 -0.65 -25.07
CA SER A 106 -21.00 0.77 -25.40
C SER A 106 -19.55 1.27 -25.42
N SER A 107 -18.59 0.40 -25.08
CA SER A 107 -17.17 0.73 -25.07
C SER A 107 -16.64 0.95 -26.48
N THR A 108 -15.70 1.88 -26.61
CA THR A 108 -15.02 2.13 -27.90
C THR A 108 -13.86 1.16 -28.06
N ILE A 109 -13.83 0.45 -29.19
CA ILE A 109 -12.75 -0.48 -29.53
C ILE A 109 -11.89 0.15 -30.61
N LEU A 110 -10.63 0.40 -30.26
CA LEU A 110 -9.62 0.88 -31.18
C LEU A 110 -8.86 -0.33 -31.74
N ARG A 111 -8.81 -0.45 -33.07
CA ARG A 111 -8.06 -1.49 -33.78
C ARG A 111 -7.04 -0.82 -34.70
N LEU A 112 -5.96 -1.54 -35.00
CA LEU A 112 -4.97 -1.08 -35.99
C LEU A 112 -5.65 -0.82 -37.34
N SER A 113 -5.50 0.39 -37.83
CA SER A 113 -5.92 0.83 -39.16
C SER A 113 -5.06 0.19 -40.26
N ALA A 114 -5.43 0.40 -41.53
CA ALA A 114 -4.58 -0.03 -42.65
C ALA A 114 -3.23 0.70 -42.65
N GLU A 115 -3.22 1.98 -42.27
CA GLU A 115 -2.01 2.81 -42.16
C GLU A 115 -1.08 2.30 -41.06
N ASP A 116 -1.63 1.91 -39.90
CA ASP A 116 -0.86 1.31 -38.81
C ASP A 116 -0.19 0.00 -39.23
N LYS A 117 -0.90 -0.83 -40.02
CA LYS A 117 -0.34 -2.09 -40.54
C LYS A 117 0.78 -1.85 -41.55
N ILE A 118 0.64 -0.84 -42.40
CA ILE A 118 1.71 -0.42 -43.32
C ILE A 118 2.93 0.06 -42.51
N CYS A 119 2.71 0.84 -41.44
CA CYS A 119 3.79 1.30 -40.57
C CYS A 119 4.48 0.15 -39.81
N ALA A 120 3.73 -0.89 -39.42
CA ALA A 120 4.28 -2.08 -38.80
C ALA A 120 5.19 -2.87 -39.77
N GLY A 121 4.95 -2.75 -41.08
CA GLY A 121 5.81 -3.27 -42.15
C GLY A 121 6.13 -4.74 -41.98
N ASP A 122 7.40 -5.09 -42.21
CA ASP A 122 7.91 -6.46 -42.19
C ASP A 122 7.80 -7.15 -40.81
N LYS A 123 7.53 -6.40 -39.72
CA LYS A 123 7.43 -6.96 -38.36
C LYS A 123 6.27 -7.96 -38.23
N LEU A 124 5.17 -7.75 -38.96
CA LEU A 124 4.00 -8.64 -38.92
C LEU A 124 4.27 -9.98 -39.61
N GLU A 125 5.09 -9.96 -40.66
CA GLU A 125 5.42 -11.11 -41.50
C GLU A 125 6.79 -11.73 -41.18
N ALA A 126 7.51 -11.16 -40.21
CA ALA A 126 8.83 -11.61 -39.78
C ALA A 126 8.86 -13.12 -39.48
N ASP A 127 9.65 -13.86 -40.27
CA ASP A 127 9.75 -15.31 -40.18
C ASP A 127 10.27 -15.78 -38.83
N LYS A 128 9.64 -16.82 -38.29
CA LYS A 128 9.98 -17.48 -37.01
C LYS A 128 9.75 -19.00 -37.11
N PRO A 129 10.55 -19.74 -37.88
CA PRO A 129 10.41 -21.19 -38.04
C PRO A 129 10.40 -21.90 -36.68
N CYS A 130 9.43 -22.78 -36.45
CA CYS A 130 9.26 -23.47 -35.17
C CYS A 130 9.34 -24.99 -35.30
N THR A 131 9.94 -25.64 -34.29
CA THR A 131 10.09 -27.10 -34.21
C THR A 131 9.90 -27.60 -32.78
N MET A 132 9.45 -28.85 -32.62
CA MET A 132 9.47 -29.51 -31.32
C MET A 132 10.88 -30.01 -31.02
N ALA A 133 11.38 -29.73 -29.82
CA ALA A 133 12.65 -30.24 -29.34
C ALA A 133 12.56 -31.76 -29.06
N PRO A 134 13.67 -32.51 -29.21
CA PRO A 134 13.72 -33.94 -28.90
C PRO A 134 13.76 -34.24 -27.39
N ILE A 135 13.66 -33.21 -26.56
CA ILE A 135 13.60 -33.29 -25.11
C ILE A 135 12.20 -32.91 -24.63
N LYS A 136 11.78 -33.48 -23.50
CA LYS A 136 10.53 -33.15 -22.82
C LYS A 136 10.74 -33.04 -21.31
N VAL A 137 9.86 -32.28 -20.66
CA VAL A 137 9.69 -32.30 -19.20
C VAL A 137 8.78 -33.47 -18.85
N ALA A 138 9.29 -34.47 -18.13
CA ALA A 138 8.50 -35.63 -17.72
C ALA A 138 7.91 -35.46 -16.30
N ALA A 139 6.88 -36.26 -15.99
CA ALA A 139 6.39 -36.38 -14.63
C ALA A 139 7.52 -36.88 -13.69
N GLY A 140 7.59 -36.32 -12.48
CA GLY A 140 8.66 -36.59 -11.52
C GLY A 140 9.94 -35.75 -11.72
N GLU A 141 10.03 -34.94 -12.78
CA GLU A 141 11.17 -34.03 -13.03
C GLU A 141 10.92 -32.61 -12.50
N ALA A 142 9.86 -32.44 -11.71
CA ALA A 142 9.49 -31.18 -11.08
C ALA A 142 10.42 -30.76 -9.92
N SER A 143 11.11 -31.70 -9.28
CA SER A 143 12.02 -31.46 -8.14
C SER A 143 13.06 -32.59 -7.95
N GLY A 144 14.04 -32.36 -7.08
CA GLY A 144 15.00 -33.38 -6.66
C GLY A 144 15.88 -33.92 -7.80
N LYS A 145 16.13 -35.24 -7.80
CA LYS A 145 17.02 -35.89 -8.79
C LYS A 145 16.48 -35.83 -10.23
N GLY A 146 15.16 -35.91 -10.40
CA GLY A 146 14.53 -35.81 -11.72
C GLY A 146 14.75 -34.45 -12.37
N LEU A 147 14.62 -33.38 -11.58
CA LEU A 147 14.90 -32.02 -12.01
C LEU A 147 16.35 -31.86 -12.50
N ALA A 148 17.33 -32.37 -11.75
CA ALA A 148 18.74 -32.30 -12.14
C ALA A 148 19.00 -33.00 -13.48
N ALA A 149 18.43 -34.19 -13.69
CA ALA A 149 18.57 -34.92 -14.94
C ALA A 149 17.92 -34.19 -16.14
N TYR A 150 16.77 -33.53 -15.94
CA TYR A 150 16.16 -32.70 -16.97
C TYR A 150 17.01 -31.47 -17.31
N VAL A 151 17.54 -30.78 -16.29
CA VAL A 151 18.39 -29.60 -16.47
C VAL A 151 19.66 -29.94 -17.27
N GLU A 152 20.27 -31.11 -17.05
CA GLU A 152 21.41 -31.56 -17.85
C GLU A 152 21.04 -31.75 -19.33
N ARG A 153 19.90 -32.40 -19.62
CA ARG A 153 19.42 -32.56 -21.01
C ARG A 153 19.11 -31.21 -21.67
N LEU A 154 18.51 -30.29 -20.92
CA LEU A 154 18.20 -28.95 -21.41
C LEU A 154 19.48 -28.13 -21.67
N ARG A 155 20.46 -28.19 -20.76
CA ARG A 155 21.79 -27.57 -20.92
C ARG A 155 22.43 -28.03 -22.23
N ASP A 156 22.50 -29.34 -22.46
CA ASP A 156 23.13 -29.89 -23.65
C ASP A 156 22.40 -29.45 -24.93
N PHE A 157 21.06 -29.44 -24.89
CA PHE A 157 20.25 -28.93 -26.01
C PHE A 157 20.49 -27.44 -26.28
N VAL A 158 20.58 -26.61 -25.24
CA VAL A 158 20.87 -25.18 -25.35
C VAL A 158 22.24 -24.96 -25.98
N LEU A 159 23.28 -25.63 -25.49
CA LEU A 159 24.65 -25.49 -26.02
C LEU A 159 24.77 -25.92 -27.48
N VAL A 160 24.01 -26.94 -27.91
CA VAL A 160 24.01 -27.41 -29.30
C VAL A 160 23.29 -26.45 -30.26
N ASN A 161 22.22 -25.77 -29.80
CA ASN A 161 21.41 -24.90 -30.66
C ASN A 161 21.79 -23.41 -30.56
N HIS A 162 22.58 -23.05 -29.55
CA HIS A 162 23.16 -21.72 -29.46
C HIS A 162 24.16 -21.49 -30.60
N ARG A 163 24.09 -20.31 -31.23
CA ARG A 163 25.00 -19.93 -32.31
C ARG A 163 25.92 -18.81 -31.81
N PRO A 164 27.23 -18.87 -32.11
CA PRO A 164 28.14 -17.78 -31.80
C PRO A 164 27.65 -16.45 -32.38
N GLU A 165 27.93 -15.35 -31.68
CA GLU A 165 27.55 -13.98 -32.07
C GLU A 165 26.02 -13.76 -32.21
N THR A 166 25.22 -14.59 -31.52
CA THR A 166 23.76 -14.44 -31.48
C THR A 166 23.21 -14.49 -30.06
N VAL A 167 21.99 -13.99 -29.90
CA VAL A 167 21.23 -14.08 -28.66
C VAL A 167 20.35 -15.33 -28.70
N THR A 168 20.54 -16.19 -27.70
CA THR A 168 19.63 -17.32 -27.45
C THR A 168 18.82 -17.07 -26.19
N LEU A 169 17.50 -16.99 -26.33
CA LEU A 169 16.57 -16.87 -25.21
C LEU A 169 16.02 -18.24 -24.83
N VAL A 170 16.23 -18.66 -23.58
CA VAL A 170 15.74 -19.91 -23.01
C VAL A 170 14.70 -19.58 -21.94
N ILE A 171 13.44 -19.97 -22.16
CA ILE A 171 12.33 -19.67 -21.22
C ILE A 171 11.87 -20.95 -20.52
N CYS A 172 12.12 -21.01 -19.20
CA CYS A 172 11.66 -22.06 -18.31
C CYS A 172 10.39 -21.61 -17.56
N ASN A 173 9.43 -22.51 -17.36
CA ASN A 173 8.17 -22.21 -16.68
C ASN A 173 8.31 -22.04 -15.15
N ARG A 174 9.45 -22.44 -14.57
CA ARG A 174 9.75 -22.29 -13.13
C ARG A 174 11.10 -21.64 -12.92
N VAL A 175 11.17 -20.77 -11.92
CA VAL A 175 12.41 -20.06 -11.56
C VAL A 175 13.51 -21.00 -11.07
N GLN A 176 13.19 -22.05 -10.29
CA GLN A 176 14.20 -23.02 -9.87
C GLN A 176 14.89 -23.68 -11.07
N ARG A 177 14.13 -24.04 -12.11
CA ARG A 177 14.67 -24.58 -13.37
C ARG A 177 15.58 -23.58 -14.07
N ALA A 178 15.19 -22.31 -14.12
CA ALA A 178 16.00 -21.24 -14.71
C ALA A 178 17.33 -21.04 -13.96
N GLN A 179 17.27 -21.00 -12.61
CA GLN A 179 18.46 -20.91 -11.74
C GLN A 179 19.38 -22.13 -11.93
N ASP A 180 18.81 -23.34 -11.91
CA ASP A 180 19.58 -24.58 -12.06
C ASP A 180 20.23 -24.70 -13.44
N LEU A 181 19.52 -24.30 -14.51
CA LEU A 181 20.07 -24.25 -15.87
C LEU A 181 21.21 -23.23 -15.97
N TYR A 182 21.04 -22.04 -15.39
CA TYR A 182 22.09 -21.03 -15.36
C TYR A 182 23.35 -21.57 -14.66
N VAL A 183 23.21 -22.18 -13.48
CA VAL A 183 24.34 -22.80 -12.77
C VAL A 183 24.94 -23.97 -13.57
N ALA A 184 24.12 -24.76 -14.28
CA ALA A 184 24.59 -25.87 -15.09
C ALA A 184 25.39 -25.42 -16.34
N LEU A 185 25.00 -24.30 -16.95
CA LEU A 185 25.72 -23.66 -18.06
C LEU A 185 27.06 -23.08 -17.58
N GLU A 186 27.09 -22.42 -16.42
CA GLU A 186 28.33 -21.91 -15.80
C GLU A 186 29.31 -23.07 -15.53
N LYS A 187 28.82 -24.16 -14.94
CA LYS A 187 29.63 -25.37 -14.68
C LYS A 187 30.14 -26.06 -15.95
N ALA A 188 29.44 -25.89 -17.07
CA ALA A 188 29.88 -26.38 -18.38
C ALA A 188 30.91 -25.45 -19.06
N GLY A 189 31.34 -24.38 -18.39
CA GLY A 189 32.42 -23.51 -18.84
C GLY A 189 31.97 -22.30 -19.67
N ARG A 190 30.66 -22.01 -19.72
CA ARG A 190 30.17 -20.78 -20.36
C ARG A 190 30.55 -19.56 -19.48
N PRO A 191 31.18 -18.51 -20.05
CA PRO A 191 31.53 -17.30 -19.29
C PRO A 191 30.29 -16.57 -18.76
N LYS A 192 30.39 -15.99 -17.56
CA LYS A 192 29.29 -15.25 -16.93
C LYS A 192 28.87 -14.04 -17.75
N GLU A 193 29.81 -13.39 -18.42
CA GLU A 193 29.58 -12.21 -19.26
C GLU A 193 28.77 -12.53 -20.52
N GLN A 194 28.69 -13.83 -20.88
CA GLN A 194 27.92 -14.36 -22.00
C GLN A 194 26.60 -14.99 -21.55
N MET A 195 26.19 -14.76 -20.30
CA MET A 195 25.00 -15.34 -19.71
C MET A 195 24.22 -14.31 -18.91
N VAL A 196 22.89 -14.38 -18.98
CA VAL A 196 22.01 -13.52 -18.17
C VAL A 196 20.89 -14.37 -17.60
N LEU A 197 20.58 -14.22 -16.32
CA LEU A 197 19.43 -14.85 -15.67
C LEU A 197 18.34 -13.81 -15.39
N VAL A 198 17.10 -14.09 -15.79
CA VAL A 198 15.98 -13.15 -15.66
C VAL A 198 14.76 -13.83 -15.02
N HIS A 199 14.32 -13.32 -13.88
CA HIS A 199 13.08 -13.75 -13.22
C HIS A 199 12.54 -12.69 -12.25
N SER A 200 11.34 -12.90 -11.70
CA SER A 200 10.67 -11.94 -10.80
C SER A 200 11.34 -11.74 -9.43
N ARG A 201 12.22 -12.65 -9.02
CA ARG A 201 12.77 -12.74 -7.65
C ARG A 201 14.09 -11.98 -7.44
N PHE A 202 14.26 -10.86 -8.13
CA PHE A 202 15.35 -9.92 -7.89
C PHE A 202 14.81 -8.69 -7.14
N ARG A 203 15.68 -7.98 -6.43
CA ARG A 203 15.42 -6.63 -5.95
C ARG A 203 15.28 -5.68 -7.14
N MET A 204 14.67 -4.52 -6.92
CA MET A 204 14.50 -3.54 -8.00
C MET A 204 15.85 -3.07 -8.55
N GLU A 205 16.82 -2.77 -7.67
CA GLU A 205 18.16 -2.31 -8.06
C GLU A 205 18.88 -3.33 -8.96
N ASP A 206 18.90 -4.61 -8.56
CA ASP A 206 19.52 -5.67 -9.35
C ASP A 206 18.77 -5.90 -10.68
N ARG A 207 17.44 -5.80 -10.66
CA ARG A 207 16.59 -5.91 -11.86
C ARG A 207 16.84 -4.78 -12.85
N ASP A 208 17.09 -3.56 -12.37
CA ASP A 208 17.39 -2.41 -13.22
C ASP A 208 18.72 -2.62 -13.96
N GLY A 209 19.74 -3.15 -13.28
CA GLY A 209 21.00 -3.57 -13.88
C GLY A 209 20.80 -4.65 -14.95
N LEU A 210 20.03 -5.69 -14.65
CA LEU A 210 19.69 -6.75 -15.62
C LEU A 210 18.95 -6.18 -16.83
N ASN A 211 17.93 -5.35 -16.63
CA ASN A 211 17.16 -4.73 -17.71
C ASN A 211 18.05 -3.86 -18.62
N ALA A 212 19.03 -3.15 -18.05
CA ALA A 212 19.98 -2.36 -18.84
C ALA A 212 20.82 -3.25 -19.77
N VAL A 213 21.28 -4.41 -19.29
CA VAL A 213 22.00 -5.40 -20.12
C VAL A 213 21.10 -5.96 -21.23
N LEU A 214 19.84 -6.26 -20.92
CA LEU A 214 18.91 -6.88 -21.86
C LEU A 214 18.48 -5.96 -23.03
N ARG A 215 18.51 -4.64 -22.84
CA ARG A 215 18.13 -3.66 -23.87
C ARG A 215 19.10 -3.63 -25.05
N ASP A 216 20.36 -4.02 -24.86
CA ASP A 216 21.38 -3.99 -25.91
C ASP A 216 22.17 -5.30 -25.95
N LEU A 217 21.51 -6.35 -26.45
CA LEU A 217 22.11 -7.66 -26.69
C LEU A 217 22.44 -7.92 -28.17
N SER A 218 22.11 -6.99 -29.08
CA SER A 218 22.26 -7.21 -30.51
C SER A 218 23.72 -7.44 -30.90
N GLY A 219 23.98 -8.49 -31.69
CA GLY A 219 25.33 -8.89 -32.09
C GLY A 219 26.20 -9.45 -30.96
N ARG A 220 25.66 -9.71 -29.77
CA ARG A 220 26.39 -10.34 -28.67
C ARG A 220 26.23 -11.86 -28.68
N ASP A 221 27.28 -12.55 -28.30
CA ASP A 221 27.30 -13.99 -28.04
C ASP A 221 26.75 -14.27 -26.62
N VAL A 222 25.41 -14.31 -26.46
CA VAL A 222 24.75 -14.35 -25.15
C VAL A 222 23.64 -15.39 -25.07
N ILE A 223 23.59 -16.12 -23.96
CA ILE A 223 22.48 -16.99 -23.58
C ILE A 223 21.70 -16.32 -22.45
N VAL A 224 20.45 -15.95 -22.71
CA VAL A 224 19.53 -15.42 -21.71
C VAL A 224 18.66 -16.56 -21.20
N VAL A 225 18.83 -16.94 -19.93
CA VAL A 225 17.94 -17.88 -19.25
C VAL A 225 16.89 -17.09 -18.50
N ALA A 226 15.62 -17.36 -18.76
CA ALA A 226 14.52 -16.57 -18.23
C ALA A 226 13.33 -17.41 -17.79
N THR A 227 12.42 -16.77 -17.06
CA THR A 227 11.05 -17.26 -16.86
C THR A 227 10.04 -16.37 -17.56
N GLN A 228 8.76 -16.46 -17.20
CA GLN A 228 7.69 -15.58 -17.70
C GLN A 228 7.99 -14.08 -17.51
N ALA A 229 8.98 -13.72 -16.70
CA ALA A 229 9.41 -12.33 -16.50
C ALA A 229 9.86 -11.61 -17.78
N VAL A 230 10.21 -12.33 -18.86
CA VAL A 230 10.51 -11.73 -20.17
C VAL A 230 9.29 -11.60 -21.09
N GLU A 231 8.12 -12.12 -20.70
CA GLU A 231 6.89 -12.02 -21.50
C GLU A 231 6.38 -10.57 -21.54
N ALA A 232 6.60 -9.78 -20.48
CA ALA A 232 6.17 -8.38 -20.39
C ALA A 232 7.29 -7.46 -19.88
N GLY A 233 7.31 -6.21 -20.36
CA GLY A 233 8.15 -5.14 -19.81
C GLY A 233 9.65 -5.19 -20.15
N ILE A 234 10.08 -6.10 -21.05
CA ILE A 234 11.47 -6.14 -21.54
C ILE A 234 11.48 -6.06 -23.06
N ASP A 235 12.19 -5.08 -23.60
CA ASP A 235 12.37 -4.91 -25.04
C ASP A 235 13.63 -5.64 -25.51
N MET A 236 13.46 -6.89 -25.96
CA MET A 236 14.53 -7.72 -26.50
C MET A 236 14.06 -8.49 -27.73
N SER A 237 15.01 -8.84 -28.59
CA SER A 237 14.82 -9.72 -29.75
C SER A 237 15.94 -10.75 -29.78
N ALA A 238 15.60 -12.04 -29.80
CA ALA A 238 16.54 -13.14 -29.92
C ALA A 238 16.46 -13.81 -31.30
N GLU A 239 17.60 -14.29 -31.80
CA GLU A 239 17.66 -15.13 -32.99
C GLU A 239 17.13 -16.53 -32.72
N THR A 240 17.50 -17.11 -31.57
CA THR A 240 17.07 -18.45 -31.16
C THR A 240 16.21 -18.36 -29.90
N LEU A 241 14.99 -18.89 -29.97
CA LEU A 241 14.11 -19.07 -28.83
C LEU A 241 13.99 -20.55 -28.50
N ILE A 242 14.33 -20.94 -27.27
CA ILE A 242 14.07 -22.26 -26.71
C ILE A 242 13.07 -22.05 -25.58
N THR A 243 11.89 -22.66 -25.66
CA THR A 243 10.84 -22.42 -24.65
C THR A 243 10.12 -23.70 -24.27
N GLU A 244 9.87 -23.87 -22.97
CA GLU A 244 8.98 -24.91 -22.48
C GLU A 244 7.53 -24.61 -22.87
N LEU A 245 6.76 -25.64 -23.21
CA LEU A 245 5.34 -25.53 -23.53
C LEU A 245 4.58 -24.87 -22.37
N ALA A 246 3.74 -23.89 -22.68
CA ALA A 246 2.97 -23.08 -21.75
C ALA A 246 1.56 -22.80 -22.33
N PRO A 247 0.63 -22.19 -21.58
CA PRO A 247 -0.65 -21.73 -22.11
C PRO A 247 -0.47 -20.90 -23.38
N TRP A 248 -1.47 -20.95 -24.27
CA TRP A 248 -1.36 -20.38 -25.60
C TRP A 248 -1.06 -18.87 -25.59
N THR A 249 -1.66 -18.12 -24.65
CA THR A 249 -1.35 -16.71 -24.39
C THR A 249 0.14 -16.46 -24.14
N SER A 250 0.75 -17.21 -23.23
CA SER A 250 2.19 -17.14 -22.96
C SER A 250 3.02 -17.53 -24.17
N MET A 251 2.62 -18.57 -24.92
CA MET A 251 3.34 -18.97 -26.14
C MET A 251 3.39 -17.83 -27.16
N VAL A 252 2.25 -17.18 -27.45
CA VAL A 252 2.16 -16.03 -28.36
C VAL A 252 3.09 -14.90 -27.92
N GLN A 253 3.11 -14.57 -26.62
CA GLN A 253 3.98 -13.52 -26.07
C GLN A 253 5.46 -13.87 -26.19
N ARG A 254 5.83 -15.13 -25.93
CA ARG A 254 7.21 -15.62 -26.08
C ARG A 254 7.68 -15.59 -27.53
N PHE A 255 6.82 -15.93 -28.49
CA PHE A 255 7.13 -15.80 -29.92
C PHE A 255 7.38 -14.34 -30.34
N GLY A 256 6.77 -13.39 -29.64
CA GLY A 256 7.05 -11.95 -29.76
C GLY A 256 8.46 -11.52 -29.34
N ARG A 257 9.25 -12.41 -28.74
CA ARG A 257 10.67 -12.19 -28.33
C ARG A 257 11.69 -12.81 -29.28
N CYS A 258 11.25 -13.59 -30.27
CA CYS A 258 12.09 -14.09 -31.35
C CYS A 258 11.86 -13.26 -32.60
N ASN A 259 12.94 -12.82 -33.26
CA ASN A 259 12.90 -12.01 -34.48
C ASN A 259 11.83 -10.89 -34.43
N ARG A 260 11.81 -10.13 -33.32
CA ARG A 260 10.76 -9.13 -33.02
C ARG A 260 10.69 -8.03 -34.09
N TYR A 261 11.84 -7.69 -34.65
CA TYR A 261 11.99 -6.61 -35.63
C TYR A 261 12.05 -7.08 -37.08
N GLY A 262 12.11 -8.40 -37.34
CA GLY A 262 12.25 -8.95 -38.69
C GLY A 262 13.68 -8.87 -39.26
N GLU A 263 14.66 -8.52 -38.45
CA GLU A 263 16.05 -8.26 -38.87
C GLU A 263 16.94 -9.51 -38.85
N CYS A 264 16.50 -10.60 -38.21
CA CYS A 264 17.32 -11.80 -38.04
C CYS A 264 17.39 -12.63 -39.34
N ARG A 265 18.60 -13.02 -39.76
CA ARG A 265 18.81 -13.84 -40.97
C ARG A 265 18.34 -15.29 -40.84
N HIS A 266 18.53 -15.89 -39.66
CA HIS A 266 18.25 -17.31 -39.42
C HIS A 266 17.52 -17.53 -38.09
N PRO A 267 16.31 -16.99 -37.93
CA PRO A 267 15.55 -17.16 -36.71
C PRO A 267 15.13 -18.62 -36.50
N SER A 268 15.08 -19.07 -35.24
CA SER A 268 14.64 -20.42 -34.91
C SER A 268 13.94 -20.49 -33.56
N VAL A 269 12.81 -21.19 -33.52
CA VAL A 269 12.03 -21.47 -32.32
C VAL A 269 12.03 -22.98 -32.05
N HIS A 270 12.43 -23.36 -30.83
CA HIS A 270 12.42 -24.73 -30.35
C HIS A 270 11.50 -24.83 -29.14
N ILE A 271 10.50 -25.71 -29.23
CA ILE A 271 9.48 -25.89 -28.20
C ILE A 271 9.77 -27.20 -27.47
N VAL A 272 10.06 -27.12 -26.17
CA VAL A 272 10.25 -28.27 -25.29
C VAL A 272 8.88 -28.73 -24.82
N ASP A 273 8.48 -29.95 -25.18
CA ASP A 273 7.19 -30.50 -24.78
C ASP A 273 7.14 -30.76 -23.27
N VAL A 274 5.94 -30.73 -22.70
CA VAL A 274 5.70 -30.94 -21.27
C VAL A 274 4.66 -32.03 -21.09
N GLU A 275 4.99 -33.11 -20.40
CA GLU A 275 4.05 -34.18 -20.12
C GLU A 275 2.78 -33.66 -19.44
N LEU A 276 1.60 -34.15 -19.85
CA LEU A 276 0.30 -33.72 -19.32
C LEU A 276 0.04 -34.27 -17.93
N HIS A 277 0.83 -33.81 -16.98
CA HIS A 277 0.74 -34.18 -15.59
C HIS A 277 0.91 -32.92 -14.75
N ALA A 278 0.18 -32.85 -13.63
CA ALA A 278 0.08 -31.63 -12.82
C ALA A 278 1.45 -31.11 -12.35
N ASP A 279 2.39 -32.00 -12.04
CA ASP A 279 3.72 -31.62 -11.57
C ASP A 279 4.61 -31.03 -12.68
N ALA A 280 4.50 -31.52 -13.92
CA ALA A 280 5.26 -31.11 -15.09
C ALA A 280 4.69 -29.82 -15.70
N CYS A 281 3.36 -29.73 -15.79
CA CYS A 281 2.65 -28.54 -16.30
C CYS A 281 2.73 -27.34 -15.36
N SER A 282 2.90 -27.56 -14.04
CA SER A 282 2.92 -26.47 -13.07
C SER A 282 4.04 -25.45 -13.37
N PRO A 283 3.74 -24.14 -13.32
CA PRO A 283 2.63 -23.52 -12.58
C PRO A 283 1.28 -23.48 -13.31
N TYR A 284 1.17 -24.01 -14.53
CA TYR A 284 -0.05 -23.94 -15.33
C TYR A 284 -0.96 -25.15 -15.16
N GLN A 285 -2.24 -24.97 -15.51
CA GLN A 285 -3.21 -26.05 -15.57
C GLN A 285 -2.94 -26.95 -16.78
N VAL A 286 -3.20 -28.26 -16.61
CA VAL A 286 -2.97 -29.27 -17.65
C VAL A 286 -3.82 -28.98 -18.90
N ALA A 287 -5.04 -28.47 -18.72
CA ALA A 287 -5.95 -28.14 -19.81
C ALA A 287 -5.38 -27.05 -20.73
N ASP A 288 -4.84 -25.97 -20.16
CA ASP A 288 -4.28 -24.85 -20.92
C ASP A 288 -3.04 -25.26 -21.73
N VAL A 289 -2.19 -26.11 -21.13
CA VAL A 289 -1.01 -26.68 -21.79
C VAL A 289 -1.42 -27.62 -22.94
N GLN A 290 -2.47 -28.42 -22.74
CA GLN A 290 -3.00 -29.29 -23.78
C GLN A 290 -3.60 -28.49 -24.95
N GLU A 291 -4.31 -27.41 -24.67
CA GLU A 291 -4.84 -26.52 -25.70
C GLU A 291 -3.72 -25.91 -26.55
N ALA A 292 -2.68 -25.39 -25.89
CA ALA A 292 -1.51 -24.86 -26.58
C ALA A 292 -0.83 -25.92 -27.46
N ARG A 293 -0.70 -27.16 -26.97
CA ARG A 293 -0.18 -28.27 -27.78
C ARG A 293 -1.02 -28.48 -29.04
N ASN A 294 -2.34 -28.52 -28.90
CA ASN A 294 -3.25 -28.73 -30.03
C ASN A 294 -3.08 -27.65 -31.11
N LYS A 295 -2.93 -26.38 -30.71
CA LYS A 295 -2.72 -25.25 -31.64
C LYS A 295 -1.36 -25.33 -32.34
N LEU A 296 -0.33 -25.90 -31.70
CA LEU A 296 1.03 -26.02 -32.26
C LEU A 296 1.20 -27.14 -33.30
N VAL A 297 0.39 -28.20 -33.27
CA VAL A 297 0.59 -29.41 -34.11
C VAL A 297 0.79 -29.08 -35.60
N ASN A 298 0.09 -28.06 -36.11
CA ASN A 298 0.10 -27.70 -37.52
C ASN A 298 0.98 -26.48 -37.84
N LEU A 299 1.66 -25.91 -36.85
CA LEU A 299 2.50 -24.74 -37.05
C LEU A 299 3.94 -25.16 -37.38
N ARG A 300 4.46 -24.60 -38.47
CA ARG A 300 5.87 -24.69 -38.87
C ARG A 300 6.59 -23.35 -38.73
N ASN A 301 5.84 -22.29 -38.56
CA ASN A 301 6.29 -20.92 -38.44
C ASN A 301 5.31 -20.19 -37.51
N VAL A 302 5.83 -19.36 -36.61
CA VAL A 302 5.04 -18.60 -35.62
C VAL A 302 5.06 -17.10 -35.91
N ARG A 303 4.88 -16.73 -37.18
CA ARG A 303 4.67 -15.33 -37.60
C ARG A 303 3.39 -14.79 -36.95
N ILE A 304 3.37 -13.51 -36.63
CA ILE A 304 2.20 -12.88 -35.97
C ILE A 304 0.92 -13.12 -36.77
N VAL A 305 1.01 -13.07 -38.11
CA VAL A 305 -0.11 -13.28 -39.03
C VAL A 305 -0.59 -14.74 -39.14
N ASP A 306 0.23 -15.72 -38.77
CA ASP A 306 -0.11 -17.15 -38.87
C ASP A 306 -0.66 -17.72 -37.55
N LEU A 307 -0.53 -16.99 -36.45
CA LEU A 307 -0.91 -17.49 -35.13
C LEU A 307 -2.43 -17.65 -35.01
N PRO A 308 -2.91 -18.83 -34.57
CA PRO A 308 -4.30 -19.01 -34.16
C PRO A 308 -4.73 -17.93 -33.15
N PRO A 309 -6.01 -17.52 -33.17
CA PRO A 309 -6.53 -16.60 -32.17
C PRO A 309 -6.34 -17.17 -30.77
N VAL A 310 -6.23 -16.27 -29.81
CA VAL A 310 -6.23 -16.63 -28.40
C VAL A 310 -7.66 -16.94 -27.98
N ASP A 311 -7.93 -18.21 -27.73
CA ASP A 311 -9.16 -18.71 -27.13
C ASP A 311 -8.87 -18.96 -25.64
N GLY A 312 -9.77 -18.60 -24.73
CA GLY A 312 -9.57 -18.79 -23.28
C GLY A 312 -8.73 -17.73 -22.53
N GLY A 313 -8.77 -17.80 -21.19
CA GLY A 313 -8.34 -16.75 -20.24
C GLY A 313 -9.48 -15.74 -19.99
N ALA A 314 -9.60 -14.99 -18.89
CA ALA A 314 -9.14 -15.20 -17.52
C ALA A 314 -10.40 -15.23 -16.63
N ASP A 315 -10.82 -16.40 -16.16
CA ASP A 315 -11.92 -16.48 -15.21
C ASP A 315 -11.48 -15.83 -13.91
N ALA A 316 -12.02 -14.63 -13.63
CA ALA A 316 -11.72 -13.95 -12.39
C ALA A 316 -12.23 -14.81 -11.23
N THR A 317 -11.30 -15.29 -10.41
CA THR A 317 -11.63 -16.14 -9.25
C THR A 317 -12.49 -15.38 -8.24
N LYS A 318 -12.26 -14.07 -8.10
CA LYS A 318 -13.05 -13.19 -7.24
C LYS A 318 -13.25 -11.83 -7.89
N VAL A 319 -14.50 -11.38 -7.94
CA VAL A 319 -14.85 -10.06 -8.48
C VAL A 319 -15.28 -9.16 -7.32
N ILE A 320 -14.57 -8.03 -7.14
CA ILE A 320 -14.92 -7.03 -6.13
C ILE A 320 -16.33 -6.48 -6.37
N ARG A 321 -17.11 -6.31 -5.30
CA ARG A 321 -18.46 -5.77 -5.35
C ARG A 321 -18.51 -4.35 -4.81
N ARG A 322 -19.57 -3.62 -5.19
CA ARG A 322 -19.87 -2.28 -4.67
C ARG A 322 -19.81 -2.21 -3.13
N LYS A 323 -20.37 -3.22 -2.46
CA LYS A 323 -20.35 -3.32 -0.98
C LYS A 323 -18.93 -3.47 -0.44
N ASP A 324 -18.09 -4.26 -1.10
CA ASP A 324 -16.71 -4.49 -0.67
C ASP A 324 -15.91 -3.18 -0.75
N LEU A 325 -16.03 -2.43 -1.84
CA LEU A 325 -15.36 -1.13 -1.98
C LEU A 325 -15.80 -0.13 -0.88
N LEU A 326 -17.10 -0.05 -0.60
CA LEU A 326 -17.61 0.81 0.47
C LEU A 326 -17.10 0.39 1.86
N GLN A 327 -16.92 -0.91 2.10
CA GLN A 327 -16.31 -1.39 3.33
C GLN A 327 -14.82 -1.03 3.41
N LEU A 328 -14.10 -1.08 2.29
CA LEU A 328 -12.68 -0.70 2.22
C LEU A 328 -12.46 0.80 2.44
N PHE A 329 -13.49 1.63 2.25
CA PHE A 329 -13.43 3.04 2.61
C PHE A 329 -13.09 3.22 4.10
N ASP A 330 -13.56 2.36 5.02
CA ASP A 330 -13.02 2.37 6.38
C ASP A 330 -11.61 1.76 6.39
N THR A 331 -10.64 2.57 6.76
CA THR A 331 -9.22 2.19 6.84
C THR A 331 -8.84 1.69 8.23
N SER A 332 -9.79 1.60 9.16
CA SER A 332 -9.57 1.09 10.52
C SER A 332 -9.31 -0.42 10.51
N PRO A 333 -8.42 -0.93 11.37
CA PRO A 333 -8.23 -2.37 11.53
C PRO A 333 -9.48 -3.02 12.15
N ASP A 334 -9.66 -4.30 11.86
CA ASP A 334 -10.73 -5.12 12.41
C ASP A 334 -10.57 -5.36 13.93
N LEU A 335 -11.49 -6.13 14.52
CA LEU A 335 -11.48 -6.44 15.95
C LEU A 335 -10.25 -7.25 16.41
N SER A 336 -9.58 -7.94 15.49
CA SER A 336 -8.33 -8.67 15.74
C SER A 336 -7.08 -7.81 15.54
N GLY A 337 -7.25 -6.57 15.05
CA GLY A 337 -6.15 -5.66 14.73
C GLY A 337 -5.59 -5.87 13.32
N LEU A 338 -6.20 -6.72 12.50
CA LEU A 338 -5.77 -7.02 11.13
C LEU A 338 -6.48 -6.09 10.12
N ASP A 339 -5.79 -5.78 9.04
CA ASP A 339 -6.38 -5.05 7.92
C ASP A 339 -7.15 -6.00 7.00
N ILE A 340 -8.21 -5.50 6.36
CA ILE A 340 -8.97 -6.27 5.36
C ILE A 340 -8.03 -6.63 4.19
N ASP A 341 -7.89 -7.92 3.92
CA ASP A 341 -7.09 -8.43 2.81
C ASP A 341 -7.78 -8.18 1.46
N ILE A 342 -7.12 -7.38 0.62
CA ILE A 342 -7.55 -7.07 -0.74
C ILE A 342 -6.77 -7.83 -1.82
N SER A 343 -5.78 -8.65 -1.44
CA SER A 343 -5.02 -9.47 -2.39
C SER A 343 -5.90 -10.31 -3.31
N PRO A 344 -7.05 -10.88 -2.86
CA PRO A 344 -7.93 -11.64 -3.74
C PRO A 344 -8.64 -10.79 -4.80
N TYR A 345 -8.54 -9.46 -4.75
CA TYR A 345 -9.08 -8.55 -5.78
C TYR A 345 -7.98 -8.01 -6.71
N ILE A 346 -6.71 -8.33 -6.44
CA ILE A 346 -5.58 -7.85 -7.25
C ILE A 346 -4.96 -9.01 -8.02
N ARG A 347 -4.86 -10.19 -7.40
CA ARG A 347 -4.28 -11.39 -7.99
C ARG A 347 -5.16 -12.59 -7.70
N ASP A 348 -5.03 -13.62 -8.52
CA ASP A 348 -5.59 -14.93 -8.19
C ASP A 348 -4.92 -15.51 -6.95
N ALA A 349 -5.70 -16.28 -6.18
CA ALA A 349 -5.30 -16.87 -4.90
C ALA A 349 -4.04 -17.78 -4.97
N GLU A 350 -3.64 -18.20 -6.17
CA GLU A 350 -2.42 -18.99 -6.40
C GLU A 350 -1.14 -18.14 -6.39
N ASP A 351 -1.22 -16.83 -6.66
CA ASP A 351 -0.06 -15.93 -6.76
C ASP A 351 0.19 -15.21 -5.42
N ALA A 352 0.50 -16.03 -4.42
CA ALA A 352 0.62 -15.67 -3.03
C ALA A 352 2.07 -15.30 -2.66
N ASP A 353 2.61 -14.24 -3.27
CA ASP A 353 3.95 -13.73 -2.98
C ASP A 353 3.98 -12.87 -1.71
N VAL A 354 5.01 -13.04 -0.89
CA VAL A 354 5.39 -12.10 0.18
C VAL A 354 6.47 -11.12 -0.33
N GLN A 355 6.58 -9.96 0.33
CA GLN A 355 7.61 -8.97 0.06
C GLN A 355 8.70 -9.10 1.13
N VAL A 356 9.90 -9.55 0.76
CA VAL A 356 11.01 -9.70 1.71
C VAL A 356 12.08 -8.63 1.49
N TYR A 357 12.72 -8.22 2.57
CA TYR A 357 13.90 -7.36 2.54
C TYR A 357 14.88 -7.77 3.66
N TRP A 358 16.14 -7.40 3.53
CA TRP A 358 17.21 -7.87 4.41
C TRP A 358 17.89 -6.71 5.11
N ARG A 359 18.11 -6.85 6.42
CA ARG A 359 18.94 -5.92 7.21
C ARG A 359 19.81 -6.65 8.22
N LEU A 360 20.85 -5.97 8.68
CA LEU A 360 21.69 -6.44 9.76
C LEU A 360 21.07 -6.03 11.10
N PHE A 361 20.84 -7.00 11.98
CA PHE A 361 20.41 -6.78 13.36
C PHE A 361 20.85 -7.98 14.22
N SER A 362 20.82 -7.81 15.55
CA SER A 362 21.23 -8.86 16.50
C SER A 362 20.32 -10.09 16.42
N GLU A 363 20.81 -11.24 16.89
CA GLU A 363 20.15 -12.53 16.68
C GLU A 363 18.75 -12.67 17.33
N ASP A 364 18.41 -11.81 18.30
CA ASP A 364 17.19 -11.95 19.09
C ASP A 364 15.97 -11.20 18.51
N SER A 365 16.12 -9.96 18.02
CA SER A 365 15.03 -9.20 17.38
C SER A 365 15.49 -7.89 16.72
N PRO A 366 14.73 -7.33 15.75
CA PRO A 366 15.02 -6.02 15.16
C PRO A 366 14.75 -4.85 16.13
N SER A 367 15.50 -3.76 15.98
CA SER A 367 15.26 -2.51 16.75
C SER A 367 13.88 -1.91 16.43
N PRO A 368 13.11 -1.43 17.41
CA PRO A 368 11.88 -0.66 17.18
C PRO A 368 12.11 0.61 16.36
N GLU A 369 13.33 1.17 16.39
CA GLU A 369 13.70 2.36 15.63
C GLU A 369 14.11 2.07 14.17
N MET A 370 14.09 0.80 13.75
CA MET A 370 14.51 0.39 12.40
C MET A 370 13.63 1.07 11.32
N PRO A 371 14.22 1.71 10.29
CA PRO A 371 13.45 2.42 9.28
C PRO A 371 12.59 1.48 8.43
N ARG A 372 11.66 2.02 7.64
CA ARG A 372 10.91 1.19 6.67
C ARG A 372 11.79 0.80 5.48
N PRO A 373 11.52 -0.33 4.80
CA PRO A 373 12.20 -0.64 3.56
C PRO A 373 11.81 0.36 2.47
N SER A 374 12.77 0.83 1.70
CA SER A 374 12.47 1.49 0.44
C SER A 374 11.97 0.46 -0.57
N GLY A 375 11.21 0.91 -1.59
CA GLY A 375 10.77 0.03 -2.68
C GLY A 375 11.91 -0.64 -3.44
N ARG A 376 13.14 -0.10 -3.34
CA ARG A 376 14.34 -0.67 -3.98
C ARG A 376 14.88 -1.89 -3.26
N GLU A 377 14.70 -1.98 -1.95
CA GLU A 377 15.17 -3.10 -1.11
C GLU A 377 14.27 -4.35 -1.22
N ILE A 378 13.03 -4.19 -1.71
CA ILE A 378 12.01 -5.23 -1.69
C ILE A 378 12.29 -6.27 -2.79
N CYS A 379 12.28 -7.54 -2.41
CA CYS A 379 12.26 -8.69 -3.29
C CYS A 379 10.95 -9.47 -3.11
N ARG A 380 10.33 -9.92 -4.21
CA ARG A 380 9.10 -10.74 -4.16
C ARG A 380 9.45 -12.22 -4.13
N VAL A 381 8.80 -12.95 -3.23
CA VAL A 381 9.06 -14.37 -2.98
C VAL A 381 7.75 -15.11 -2.75
N SER A 382 7.51 -16.18 -3.50
CA SER A 382 6.35 -17.05 -3.26
C SER A 382 6.34 -17.61 -1.84
N ARG A 383 5.17 -17.69 -1.21
CA ARG A 383 5.00 -18.31 0.12
C ARG A 383 5.58 -19.71 0.22
N SER A 384 5.54 -20.52 -0.85
CA SER A 384 6.12 -21.86 -0.86
C SER A 384 7.63 -21.81 -0.57
N MET A 385 8.38 -20.98 -1.31
CA MET A 385 9.81 -20.81 -1.09
C MET A 385 10.12 -20.08 0.21
N PHE A 386 9.31 -19.11 0.62
CA PHE A 386 9.51 -18.43 1.90
C PHE A 386 9.39 -19.43 3.06
N ARG A 387 8.38 -20.31 3.00
CA ARG A 387 8.21 -21.40 3.96
C ARG A 387 9.37 -22.40 3.91
N GLU A 388 9.89 -22.71 2.72
CA GLU A 388 11.08 -23.56 2.58
C GLU A 388 12.34 -22.89 3.13
N TYR A 389 12.53 -21.59 2.86
CA TYR A 389 13.61 -20.77 3.38
C TYR A 389 13.67 -20.81 4.91
N LEU A 390 12.51 -20.71 5.59
CA LEU A 390 12.43 -20.81 7.05
C LEU A 390 12.66 -22.22 7.58
N LYS A 391 12.33 -23.26 6.79
CA LYS A 391 12.55 -24.67 7.17
C LYS A 391 14.00 -25.12 6.99
N ASN A 392 14.75 -24.46 6.09
CA ASN A 392 16.15 -24.80 5.83
C ASN A 392 17.00 -24.54 7.07
N LYS A 393 17.81 -25.54 7.42
CA LYS A 393 18.73 -25.50 8.57
C LYS A 393 20.17 -25.44 8.07
N HIS A 394 20.98 -24.62 8.71
CA HIS A 394 22.43 -24.64 8.52
C HIS A 394 23.11 -24.59 9.88
N LYS A 395 24.03 -25.54 10.10
CA LYS A 395 24.71 -25.74 11.40
C LYS A 395 23.74 -25.80 12.60
N GLY A 396 22.54 -26.34 12.40
CA GLY A 396 21.52 -26.50 13.46
C GLY A 396 20.64 -25.28 13.72
N GLN A 397 20.94 -24.12 13.12
CA GLN A 397 20.16 -22.89 13.28
C GLN A 397 19.03 -22.81 12.24
N LEU A 398 17.85 -22.40 12.68
CA LEU A 398 16.72 -22.04 11.83
C LEU A 398 16.74 -20.53 11.55
N ARG A 399 16.19 -20.15 10.41
CA ARG A 399 15.94 -18.75 10.06
C ARG A 399 14.67 -18.26 10.74
N LYS A 400 14.67 -16.99 11.16
CA LYS A 400 13.48 -16.28 11.63
C LYS A 400 13.08 -15.18 10.64
N ALA A 401 11.87 -14.68 10.79
CA ALA A 401 11.33 -13.59 9.97
C ALA A 401 10.48 -12.66 10.84
N TRP A 402 10.41 -11.38 10.47
CA TRP A 402 9.74 -10.36 11.27
C TRP A 402 8.81 -9.47 10.42
N THR A 403 7.71 -9.03 10.99
CA THR A 403 6.78 -8.05 10.40
C THR A 403 6.51 -6.93 11.41
N TRP A 404 6.25 -5.72 10.94
CA TRP A 404 5.88 -4.61 11.83
C TRP A 404 4.37 -4.66 12.13
N ASN A 405 3.99 -4.57 13.42
CA ASN A 405 2.60 -4.43 13.83
C ASN A 405 2.29 -2.97 14.18
N PHE A 406 1.40 -2.34 13.41
CA PHE A 406 1.03 -0.93 13.59
C PHE A 406 0.10 -0.66 14.77
N ALA A 407 -0.63 -1.66 15.27
CA ALA A 407 -1.52 -1.49 16.41
C ALA A 407 -0.74 -1.49 17.73
N THR A 408 0.32 -2.28 17.81
CA THR A 408 1.17 -2.42 19.00
C THR A 408 2.52 -1.69 18.89
N GLU A 409 2.83 -1.12 17.73
CA GLU A 409 4.10 -0.43 17.42
C GLU A 409 5.32 -1.31 17.74
N SER A 410 5.27 -2.58 17.34
CA SER A 410 6.30 -3.57 17.67
C SER A 410 6.55 -4.56 16.54
N TRP A 411 7.78 -5.07 16.46
CA TRP A 411 8.11 -6.21 15.61
C TRP A 411 7.45 -7.50 16.13
N GLN A 412 6.90 -8.28 15.22
CA GLN A 412 6.30 -9.59 15.48
C GLN A 412 6.96 -10.66 14.61
N GLU A 413 7.24 -11.82 15.18
CA GLU A 413 7.81 -12.95 14.45
C GLU A 413 6.76 -13.53 13.48
N VAL A 414 7.19 -13.84 12.26
CA VAL A 414 6.34 -14.41 11.20
C VAL A 414 6.73 -15.86 10.98
N ASN A 415 5.73 -16.75 11.00
CA ASN A 415 5.89 -18.14 10.61
C ASN A 415 5.54 -18.31 9.12
N GLY A 416 6.18 -19.26 8.43
CA GLY A 416 5.89 -19.58 7.03
C GLY A 416 4.43 -19.98 6.77
N ASP A 417 3.71 -20.48 7.78
CA ASP A 417 2.29 -20.82 7.65
C ASP A 417 1.35 -19.63 7.92
N THR A 418 1.80 -18.60 8.66
CA THR A 418 1.00 -17.41 8.99
C THR A 418 1.22 -16.23 8.04
N ALA A 419 2.25 -16.31 7.18
CA ALA A 419 2.51 -15.27 6.18
C ALA A 419 1.38 -15.19 5.13
N TYR A 420 0.96 -13.97 4.78
CA TYR A 420 -0.09 -13.69 3.80
C TYR A 420 0.44 -12.89 2.59
N PRO A 421 -0.25 -12.94 1.42
CA PRO A 421 0.20 -12.25 0.21
C PRO A 421 0.39 -10.74 0.41
N GLY A 422 1.45 -10.18 -0.17
CA GLY A 422 1.79 -8.75 -0.06
C GLY A 422 2.38 -8.32 1.28
N GLN A 423 2.42 -9.20 2.29
CA GLN A 423 3.02 -8.89 3.59
C GLN A 423 4.50 -8.55 3.44
N THR A 424 4.91 -7.43 4.03
CA THR A 424 6.31 -6.99 4.08
C THR A 424 7.03 -7.64 5.26
N ILE A 425 8.07 -8.41 4.97
CA ILE A 425 8.78 -9.28 5.90
C ILE A 425 10.27 -8.92 5.93
N LEU A 426 10.78 -8.66 7.13
CA LEU A 426 12.18 -8.42 7.40
C LEU A 426 12.92 -9.74 7.69
N LEU A 427 14.04 -9.93 7.00
CA LEU A 427 14.98 -11.03 7.17
C LEU A 427 16.35 -10.50 7.64
N ASN A 428 17.10 -11.34 8.37
CA ASN A 428 18.47 -11.00 8.73
C ASN A 428 19.40 -11.24 7.53
N ALA A 429 20.19 -10.23 7.14
CA ALA A 429 21.12 -10.32 6.02
C ALA A 429 22.18 -11.43 6.20
N LEU A 430 22.58 -11.75 7.44
CA LEU A 430 23.54 -12.83 7.72
C LEU A 430 23.00 -14.23 7.45
N TRP A 431 21.68 -14.37 7.30
CA TRP A 431 21.05 -15.66 7.08
C TRP A 431 20.90 -16.03 5.60
N GLY A 432 21.40 -15.19 4.70
CA GLY A 432 21.39 -15.44 3.26
C GLY A 432 20.00 -15.50 2.65
N GLY A 433 19.89 -16.25 1.56
CA GLY A 433 18.66 -16.40 0.78
C GLY A 433 18.61 -15.55 -0.50
N TYR A 434 19.67 -14.81 -0.83
CA TYR A 434 19.68 -13.91 -1.97
C TYR A 434 21.10 -13.62 -2.47
N THR A 435 21.31 -13.59 -3.79
CA THR A 435 22.51 -12.99 -4.41
C THR A 435 22.11 -12.11 -5.60
N PRO A 436 22.91 -11.09 -5.98
CA PRO A 436 22.64 -10.27 -7.16
C PRO A 436 22.58 -11.05 -8.49
N GLU A 437 23.19 -12.23 -8.56
CA GLU A 437 23.26 -13.06 -9.77
C GLU A 437 22.12 -14.07 -9.89
N LEU A 438 21.66 -14.64 -8.76
CA LEU A 438 20.61 -15.67 -8.72
C LEU A 438 19.28 -15.15 -8.18
N GLY A 439 19.26 -13.95 -7.60
CA GLY A 439 18.12 -13.41 -6.86
C GLY A 439 17.80 -14.26 -5.64
N PHE A 440 16.53 -14.34 -5.26
CA PHE A 440 16.12 -15.14 -4.10
C PHE A 440 16.32 -16.64 -4.36
N SER A 441 17.08 -17.28 -3.46
CA SER A 441 17.27 -18.72 -3.45
C SER A 441 17.39 -19.23 -2.02
N GLY A 442 16.42 -20.05 -1.61
CA GLY A 442 16.31 -20.55 -0.24
C GLY A 442 17.49 -21.43 0.21
N SER A 443 18.29 -21.94 -0.72
CA SER A 443 19.44 -22.81 -0.45
C SER A 443 20.74 -22.06 -0.14
N ILE A 444 20.83 -20.77 -0.45
CA ILE A 444 22.04 -19.95 -0.29
C ILE A 444 22.13 -19.43 1.14
N TRP A 445 23.31 -19.56 1.76
CA TRP A 445 23.60 -19.10 3.13
C TRP A 445 24.63 -17.97 3.19
N ASP A 446 25.17 -17.55 2.05
CA ASP A 446 26.06 -16.41 1.97
C ASP A 446 25.34 -15.13 2.43
N ALA A 447 26.07 -14.27 3.13
CA ALA A 447 25.50 -13.02 3.64
C ALA A 447 24.96 -12.18 2.48
N VAL A 448 23.74 -11.69 2.63
CA VAL A 448 23.09 -10.91 1.59
C VAL A 448 23.71 -9.50 1.54
N PRO A 449 24.16 -9.02 0.37
CA PRO A 449 24.67 -7.66 0.23
C PRO A 449 23.64 -6.63 0.67
N THR A 450 24.07 -5.64 1.45
CA THR A 450 23.23 -4.50 1.85
C THR A 450 23.15 -3.52 0.67
N PRO A 451 21.96 -3.04 0.29
CA PRO A 451 21.81 -2.06 -0.78
C PRO A 451 22.62 -0.78 -0.51
N SER A 452 23.16 -0.19 -1.58
CA SER A 452 23.94 1.05 -1.48
C SER A 452 23.00 2.24 -1.23
N GLY A 453 23.09 2.87 -0.04
CA GLY A 453 22.31 4.09 0.25
C GLY A 453 21.65 4.17 1.63
N GLU A 454 22.33 3.77 2.73
CA GLU A 454 21.82 4.06 4.09
C GLU A 454 21.62 5.56 4.36
N GLU A 455 22.29 6.44 3.61
CA GLU A 455 22.26 7.90 3.83
C GLU A 455 20.95 8.58 3.36
N ASP A 456 20.22 8.03 2.40
CA ASP A 456 18.96 8.60 1.89
C ASP A 456 17.71 8.14 2.69
N LEU A 457 17.84 7.11 3.52
CA LEU A 457 16.74 6.50 4.26
C LEU A 457 16.22 7.37 5.43
N GLY A 458 17.03 8.31 5.90
CA GLY A 458 16.68 9.19 7.01
C GLY A 458 15.66 10.28 6.67
N GLN A 459 15.55 10.68 5.39
CA GLN A 459 14.71 11.81 4.99
C GLN A 459 13.26 11.42 4.67
N MET A 460 13.01 10.24 4.09
CA MET A 460 11.64 9.78 3.77
C MET A 460 10.81 9.38 5.00
N ASP A 461 11.46 8.96 6.10
CA ASP A 461 10.76 8.46 7.30
C ASP A 461 10.42 9.54 8.35
N ALA A 462 10.96 10.76 8.21
CA ALA A 462 10.53 11.90 9.02
C ALA A 462 9.05 12.25 8.76
N GLU A 463 8.54 11.98 7.56
CA GLU A 463 7.13 12.17 7.20
C GLU A 463 6.22 11.00 7.62
N SER A 464 6.78 9.82 7.93
CA SER A 464 6.02 8.57 8.15
C SER A 464 5.83 8.23 9.64
N ARG A 465 6.70 8.77 10.50
CA ARG A 465 6.55 8.75 11.95
C ARG A 465 5.63 9.88 12.36
N GLU A 466 4.34 9.61 12.43
CA GLU A 466 3.30 10.49 12.99
C GLU A 466 3.10 11.83 12.27
N SER A 467 1.90 12.04 11.76
CA SER A 467 1.36 13.38 11.43
C SER A 467 1.53 14.41 12.58
N ASP A 468 1.81 13.95 13.79
CA ASP A 468 2.10 14.76 14.98
C ASP A 468 3.60 15.05 15.23
N ASN A 469 4.56 14.40 14.54
CA ASN A 469 6.02 14.63 14.74
C ASN A 469 6.64 15.58 13.71
N MET A 470 5.84 16.31 12.93
CA MET A 470 6.33 17.56 12.33
C MET A 470 6.75 18.60 13.40
N ALA A 471 6.52 18.31 14.69
CA ALA A 471 7.13 19.00 15.81
C ALA A 471 8.68 18.92 15.86
N SER A 472 9.34 18.00 15.15
CA SER A 472 10.82 17.86 15.20
C SER A 472 11.58 18.68 14.14
N HIS A 473 10.89 19.31 13.19
CA HIS A 473 11.54 20.06 12.11
C HIS A 473 11.33 21.57 12.18
N VAL A 474 10.35 22.05 12.95
CA VAL A 474 10.12 23.49 13.11
C VAL A 474 11.05 24.05 14.20
N ARG A 475 12.03 24.86 13.79
CA ARG A 475 12.99 25.50 14.70
C ARG A 475 12.31 26.48 15.67
N VAL A 476 11.20 27.08 15.25
CA VAL A 476 10.45 28.13 15.96
C VAL A 476 9.03 27.64 16.26
N PRO A 477 8.44 27.96 17.42
CA PRO A 477 7.06 27.58 17.74
C PRO A 477 6.09 28.27 16.82
N VAL A 478 4.96 27.62 16.55
CA VAL A 478 3.89 28.21 15.74
C VAL A 478 2.65 28.37 16.62
N GLU A 479 2.12 29.58 16.66
CA GLU A 479 0.87 29.88 17.35
C GLU A 479 -0.31 29.21 16.64
N LEU A 480 -1.33 28.82 17.41
CA LEU A 480 -2.48 28.12 16.87
C LEU A 480 -3.25 28.97 15.84
N THR A 481 -3.40 30.27 16.10
CA THR A 481 -4.05 31.23 15.21
C THR A 481 -3.27 31.40 13.90
N ASP A 482 -1.94 31.54 13.96
CA ASP A 482 -1.09 31.69 12.78
C ASP A 482 -1.12 30.46 11.88
N HIS A 483 -1.01 29.27 12.48
CA HIS A 483 -1.10 28.02 11.74
C HIS A 483 -2.46 27.88 11.06
N THR A 484 -3.56 28.13 11.81
CA THR A 484 -4.92 28.11 11.25
C THR A 484 -5.05 29.03 10.04
N LYS A 485 -4.49 30.25 10.12
CA LYS A 485 -4.46 31.20 9.01
C LYS A 485 -3.70 30.64 7.80
N HIS A 486 -2.52 30.06 8.00
CA HIS A 486 -1.74 29.45 6.91
C HIS A 486 -2.50 28.32 6.22
N VAL A 487 -3.16 27.42 6.98
CA VAL A 487 -3.95 26.33 6.41
C VAL A 487 -5.14 26.86 5.62
N VAL A 488 -5.86 27.86 6.13
CA VAL A 488 -6.96 28.52 5.42
C VAL A 488 -6.50 29.19 4.13
N ASP A 489 -5.35 29.87 4.16
CA ASP A 489 -4.78 30.51 2.97
C ASP A 489 -4.40 29.47 1.91
N GLN A 490 -3.82 28.32 2.30
CA GLN A 490 -3.56 27.19 1.40
C GLN A 490 -4.85 26.54 0.85
N ALA A 491 -5.87 26.34 1.69
CA ALA A 491 -7.15 25.80 1.27
C ALA A 491 -7.85 26.71 0.24
N LYS A 492 -7.73 28.03 0.39
CA LYS A 492 -8.23 29.02 -0.58
C LYS A 492 -7.44 29.00 -1.89
N LEU A 493 -6.13 28.76 -1.85
CA LEU A 493 -5.33 28.58 -3.07
C LEU A 493 -5.77 27.33 -3.83
N LEU A 494 -5.95 26.20 -3.13
CA LEU A 494 -6.46 24.95 -3.71
C LEU A 494 -7.88 25.13 -4.26
N GLN A 495 -8.76 25.85 -3.55
CA GLN A 495 -10.09 26.19 -4.06
C GLN A 495 -10.04 26.96 -5.40
N LYS A 496 -9.09 27.89 -5.55
CA LYS A 496 -8.89 28.63 -6.81
C LYS A 496 -8.32 27.75 -7.92
N ALA A 497 -7.48 26.77 -7.57
CA ALA A 497 -6.93 25.81 -8.52
C ALA A 497 -7.99 24.83 -9.04
N PHE A 498 -9.03 24.54 -8.25
CA PHE A 498 -10.14 23.65 -8.61
C PHE A 498 -11.50 24.38 -8.64
N PRO A 499 -11.71 25.35 -9.56
CA PRO A 499 -12.90 26.19 -9.58
C PRO A 499 -14.19 25.39 -9.86
N ASP A 500 -14.07 24.27 -10.58
CA ASP A 500 -15.21 23.43 -10.99
C ASP A 500 -15.59 22.38 -9.93
N VAL A 501 -14.81 22.23 -8.86
CA VAL A 501 -15.11 21.25 -7.81
C VAL A 501 -16.10 21.84 -6.80
N PRO A 502 -17.32 21.28 -6.69
CA PRO A 502 -18.30 21.77 -5.73
C PRO A 502 -17.84 21.48 -4.29
N LEU A 503 -18.40 22.22 -3.33
CA LEU A 503 -18.18 22.02 -1.88
C LEU A 503 -16.76 22.31 -1.39
N MET A 504 -15.89 22.92 -2.22
CA MET A 504 -14.58 23.43 -1.76
C MET A 504 -14.70 24.46 -0.63
N THR A 505 -15.85 25.13 -0.48
CA THR A 505 -16.14 25.99 0.68
C THR A 505 -16.14 25.21 1.99
N ALA A 506 -16.59 23.94 1.99
CA ALA A 506 -16.56 23.08 3.17
C ALA A 506 -15.12 22.73 3.57
N VAL A 507 -14.20 22.62 2.60
CA VAL A 507 -12.76 22.41 2.87
C VAL A 507 -12.15 23.65 3.52
N VAL A 508 -12.48 24.85 3.04
CA VAL A 508 -11.99 26.12 3.63
C VAL A 508 -12.56 26.32 5.04
N GLU A 509 -13.83 25.99 5.27
CA GLU A 509 -14.44 26.04 6.59
C GLU A 509 -13.85 25.00 7.55
N ALA A 510 -13.62 23.77 7.06
CA ALA A 510 -12.93 22.75 7.84
C ALA A 510 -11.51 23.19 8.19
N ALA A 511 -10.76 23.79 7.24
CA ALA A 511 -9.42 24.32 7.49
C ALA A 511 -9.40 25.36 8.62
N LEU A 512 -10.41 26.22 8.71
CA LEU A 512 -10.53 27.23 9.77
C LEU A 512 -10.73 26.63 11.17
N LEU A 513 -11.29 25.42 11.25
CA LEU A 513 -11.79 24.83 12.50
C LEU A 513 -11.11 23.50 12.86
N HIS A 514 -10.30 22.92 11.96
CA HIS A 514 -9.76 21.56 12.11
C HIS A 514 -8.90 21.37 13.37
N ASP A 515 -8.32 22.47 13.83
CA ASP A 515 -7.33 22.52 14.91
C ASP A 515 -7.85 23.12 16.20
N TRP A 516 -9.14 23.44 16.29
CA TRP A 516 -9.75 24.01 17.50
C TRP A 516 -9.51 23.14 18.74
N GLY A 517 -9.54 21.82 18.58
CA GLY A 517 -9.23 20.84 19.62
C GLY A 517 -7.80 20.88 20.16
N LYS A 518 -6.84 21.50 19.45
CA LYS A 518 -5.48 21.73 20.00
C LYS A 518 -5.50 22.70 21.17
N SER A 519 -6.56 23.51 21.32
CA SER A 519 -6.73 24.40 22.47
C SER A 519 -6.98 23.67 23.80
N HIS A 520 -7.32 22.39 23.75
CA HIS A 520 -7.56 21.58 24.94
C HIS A 520 -6.31 21.46 25.82
N GLU A 521 -6.50 21.50 27.14
CA GLU A 521 -5.44 21.45 28.15
C GLU A 521 -4.48 20.27 27.94
N ALA A 522 -5.02 19.05 27.72
CA ALA A 522 -4.22 17.84 27.49
C ALA A 522 -3.25 17.98 26.30
N PHE A 523 -3.65 18.68 25.24
CA PHE A 523 -2.83 18.84 24.05
C PHE A 523 -1.80 19.97 24.23
N GLN A 524 -2.19 21.08 24.85
CA GLN A 524 -1.27 22.17 25.18
C GLN A 524 -0.18 21.73 26.17
N MET A 525 -0.53 20.91 27.16
CA MET A 525 0.47 20.30 28.07
C MET A 525 1.49 19.46 27.31
N LYS A 526 1.07 18.73 26.26
CA LYS A 526 1.97 17.97 25.39
C LYS A 526 2.92 18.89 24.60
N LEU A 527 2.39 19.95 23.98
CA LEU A 527 3.21 20.88 23.17
C LEU A 527 4.17 21.73 24.00
N LYS A 528 3.79 22.10 25.22
CA LYS A 528 4.59 22.93 26.14
C LYS A 528 5.47 22.09 27.06
N ALA A 529 5.49 20.77 26.91
CA ALA A 529 6.34 19.90 27.70
C ALA A 529 7.83 20.27 27.51
N GLY A 530 8.51 20.55 28.63
CA GLY A 530 9.92 20.96 28.62
C GLY A 530 10.16 22.46 28.39
N LEU A 531 9.11 23.27 28.27
CA LEU A 531 9.23 24.73 28.25
C LEU A 531 9.49 25.27 29.66
N ASP A 532 10.35 26.28 29.79
CA ASP A 532 10.53 27.01 31.06
C ASP A 532 9.26 27.82 31.40
N ALA A 533 8.92 27.89 32.69
CA ALA A 533 7.76 28.62 33.19
C ALA A 533 7.80 30.12 32.88
N ALA A 534 9.00 30.69 32.71
CA ALA A 534 9.21 32.10 32.33
C ALA A 534 9.10 32.35 30.81
N SER A 535 8.92 31.31 29.99
CA SER A 535 8.88 31.44 28.54
C SER A 535 7.62 32.19 28.06
N PRO A 536 7.74 33.13 27.10
CA PRO A 536 6.58 33.85 26.57
C PRO A 536 5.54 32.90 25.94
N TRP A 537 5.99 31.76 25.42
CA TRP A 537 5.15 30.72 24.81
C TRP A 537 4.26 29.98 25.81
N GLN A 538 4.47 30.16 27.11
CA GLN A 538 3.62 29.54 28.14
C GLN A 538 2.20 30.11 28.10
N SER A 539 2.06 31.39 27.76
CA SER A 539 0.79 32.14 27.75
C SER A 539 -0.02 32.01 26.46
N VAL A 540 0.55 31.43 25.40
CA VAL A 540 -0.04 31.37 24.06
C VAL A 540 -0.48 29.95 23.71
N LEU A 541 -1.56 29.78 22.94
CA LEU A 541 -1.94 28.47 22.40
C LEU A 541 -1.05 28.12 21.21
N LEU A 542 -0.37 26.98 21.29
CA LEU A 542 0.53 26.52 20.24
C LEU A 542 -0.17 25.52 19.31
N ALA A 543 0.13 25.58 18.01
CA ALA A 543 -0.13 24.49 17.08
C ALA A 543 1.02 23.48 17.09
N LYS A 544 2.26 23.96 17.23
CA LYS A 544 3.50 23.17 17.17
C LYS A 544 4.53 23.65 18.18
N SER A 545 5.26 22.72 18.79
CA SER A 545 6.38 23.03 19.69
C SER A 545 7.63 23.40 18.88
N GLY A 546 8.49 24.27 19.42
CA GLY A 546 9.85 24.45 18.90
C GLY A 546 10.80 23.32 19.34
N ASN A 547 12.04 23.37 18.85
CA ASN A 547 13.09 22.35 19.07
C ASN A 547 13.41 21.99 20.53
N TRP A 548 12.91 22.70 21.54
CA TRP A 548 13.11 22.33 22.96
C TRP A 548 12.44 21.00 23.34
N SER A 549 11.46 20.53 22.57
CA SER A 549 10.82 19.23 22.77
C SER A 549 11.78 18.05 22.47
N THR A 550 12.83 18.27 21.67
CA THR A 550 13.84 17.24 21.35
C THR A 550 14.81 16.94 22.49
N GLY A 551 14.85 17.79 23.53
CA GLY A 551 15.71 17.61 24.71
C GLY A 551 15.20 16.61 25.75
N ASN A 552 13.95 16.14 25.62
CA ASN A 552 13.35 15.21 26.58
C ASN A 552 12.77 13.97 25.88
N LYS A 553 13.66 13.05 25.46
CA LYS A 553 13.29 11.63 25.37
C LYS A 553 12.91 11.16 26.79
N LEU A 554 11.62 11.22 27.12
CA LEU A 554 11.00 10.66 28.33
C LEU A 554 11.10 9.12 28.44
N SER A 555 12.08 8.51 27.76
CA SER A 555 12.47 7.10 27.83
C SER A 555 13.96 6.87 28.07
N GLN A 556 14.84 7.90 28.06
CA GLN A 556 16.30 7.72 28.22
C GLN A 556 16.86 8.09 29.62
N ILE A 557 16.06 8.56 30.58
CA ILE A 557 16.52 8.90 31.95
C ILE A 557 15.97 7.95 33.03
N MET A 558 15.37 6.81 32.66
CA MET A 558 15.10 5.70 33.60
C MET A 558 15.87 4.43 33.25
N GLY A 559 17.08 4.57 32.74
CA GLY A 559 18.02 3.47 32.53
C GLY A 559 19.43 3.90 32.88
N GLY A 560 19.75 4.00 34.17
CA GLY A 560 21.11 4.38 34.56
C GLY A 560 21.36 4.78 36.00
N VAL A 561 20.70 4.18 37.00
CA VAL A 561 21.26 4.10 38.36
C VAL A 561 20.91 2.75 38.96
N SER A 562 21.94 1.98 39.28
CA SER A 562 21.89 0.68 39.94
C SER A 562 21.14 0.78 41.28
N VAL A 563 19.99 0.12 41.39
CA VAL A 563 19.33 -0.09 42.68
C VAL A 563 19.72 -1.47 43.19
N GLU A 564 20.69 -1.48 44.11
CA GLU A 564 20.90 -2.62 44.99
C GLU A 564 19.63 -2.95 45.77
N LYS A 565 19.23 -4.22 45.73
CA LYS A 565 18.23 -4.80 46.61
C LYS A 565 18.60 -4.51 48.07
N ARG A 566 17.76 -3.74 48.78
CA ARG A 566 17.67 -3.86 50.25
C ARG A 566 16.25 -4.15 50.70
N GLN A 567 16.23 -5.07 51.65
CA GLN A 567 15.09 -5.77 52.21
C GLN A 567 14.09 -4.83 52.88
N SER A 568 12.84 -5.26 52.79
CA SER A 568 11.70 -4.86 53.61
C SER A 568 12.02 -4.91 55.11
N VAL A 569 11.84 -3.77 55.80
CA VAL A 569 11.52 -3.74 57.23
C VAL A 569 10.40 -2.71 57.41
N GLY A 570 9.27 -3.18 57.96
CA GLY A 570 8.09 -2.37 58.19
C GLY A 570 8.28 -1.39 59.34
N ILE A 571 7.82 -0.15 59.15
CA ILE A 571 7.45 0.80 60.20
C ILE A 571 6.27 1.63 59.65
N SER A 572 5.11 1.51 60.28
CA SER A 572 4.05 2.52 60.18
C SER A 572 4.49 3.76 60.97
N PRO A 573 4.20 4.97 60.49
CA PRO A 573 3.34 5.79 61.36
C PRO A 573 2.32 6.64 60.61
N ASN A 574 1.14 6.62 61.20
CA ASN A 574 0.11 7.63 61.14
C ASN A 574 0.69 9.02 61.48
N ARG A 575 0.46 10.05 60.65
CA ARG A 575 0.34 11.46 61.06
C ARG A 575 -0.30 12.28 59.95
N GLY A 576 -1.41 12.92 60.28
CA GLY A 576 -2.14 13.82 59.40
C GLY A 576 -1.32 15.05 59.04
N THR A 577 -1.31 15.35 57.75
CA THR A 577 -1.10 16.69 57.21
C THR A 577 -2.08 16.83 56.06
N GLU A 578 -2.94 17.83 56.15
CA GLU A 578 -3.88 18.24 55.11
C GLU A 578 -3.13 18.34 53.77
N HIS A 579 -3.57 17.54 52.78
CA HIS A 579 -3.11 17.69 51.42
C HIS A 579 -3.70 18.99 50.84
N PRO A 580 -2.92 19.81 50.10
CA PRO A 580 -3.48 20.86 49.28
C PRO A 580 -4.42 20.24 48.24
N PRO A 581 -5.41 20.98 47.70
CA PRO A 581 -6.37 20.42 46.76
C PRO A 581 -5.63 19.84 45.56
N GLU A 582 -5.96 18.59 45.21
CA GLU A 582 -5.42 17.86 44.07
C GLU A 582 -5.48 18.76 42.82
N SER A 583 -4.32 19.21 42.34
CA SER A 583 -4.22 19.76 40.99
C SER A 583 -4.66 18.65 40.03
N ARG A 584 -5.68 18.90 39.20
CA ARG A 584 -6.16 17.98 38.16
C ARG A 584 -5.01 17.60 37.20
N THR A 585 -4.23 16.59 37.52
CA THR A 585 -3.11 16.15 36.69
C THR A 585 -3.63 15.22 35.59
N ILE A 586 -3.65 15.72 34.36
CA ILE A 586 -3.93 14.90 33.17
C ILE A 586 -2.84 13.83 33.03
N SER A 587 -3.23 12.56 32.92
CA SER A 587 -2.27 11.46 32.86
C SER A 587 -1.44 11.49 31.56
N PRO A 588 -0.17 11.04 31.57
CA PRO A 588 0.63 10.89 30.35
C PRO A 588 -0.02 9.96 29.32
N LYS A 589 -0.78 8.97 29.79
CA LYS A 589 -1.51 8.01 28.96
C LYS A 589 -2.63 8.72 28.19
N ARG A 590 -3.40 9.59 28.85
CA ARG A 590 -4.43 10.42 28.22
C ARG A 590 -3.83 11.42 27.24
N MET A 591 -2.73 12.10 27.60
CA MET A 591 -2.05 13.03 26.69
C MET A 591 -1.59 12.36 25.38
N ARG A 592 -1.08 11.12 25.46
CA ARG A 592 -0.68 10.33 24.27
C ARG A 592 -1.89 9.86 23.45
N ALA A 593 -3.00 9.52 24.11
CA ALA A 593 -4.21 9.06 23.47
C ALA A 593 -5.02 10.20 22.82
N PHE A 594 -4.93 11.43 23.32
CA PHE A 594 -5.72 12.58 22.89
C PHE A 594 -5.58 12.86 21.39
N ARG A 595 -6.73 13.05 20.73
CA ARG A 595 -6.85 13.35 19.30
C ARG A 595 -7.60 14.66 19.12
N HIS A 596 -6.87 15.70 18.71
CA HIS A 596 -7.43 17.04 18.56
C HIS A 596 -8.46 17.08 17.42
N GLU A 597 -8.30 16.27 16.38
CA GLU A 597 -9.22 16.18 15.25
C GLU A 597 -10.64 15.75 15.69
N LEU A 598 -10.74 14.84 16.66
CA LEU A 598 -12.01 14.43 17.23
C LEU A 598 -12.61 15.56 18.07
N ALA A 599 -11.80 16.19 18.93
CA ALA A 599 -12.25 17.30 19.76
C ALA A 599 -12.75 18.49 18.91
N SER A 600 -12.04 18.85 17.84
CA SER A 600 -12.44 19.88 16.88
C SER A 600 -13.77 19.54 16.19
N ALA A 601 -13.94 18.30 15.73
CA ALA A 601 -15.18 17.89 15.06
C ALA A 601 -16.39 17.94 16.00
N LEU A 602 -16.22 17.48 17.24
CA LEU A 602 -17.28 17.54 18.26
C LEU A 602 -17.60 18.98 18.66
N ALA A 603 -16.57 19.83 18.82
CA ALA A 603 -16.75 21.26 19.10
C ALA A 603 -17.55 21.96 18.00
N TYR A 604 -17.22 21.68 16.74
CA TYR A 604 -17.97 22.17 15.59
C TYR A 604 -19.42 21.69 15.60
N LEU A 605 -19.65 20.40 15.85
CA LEU A 605 -21.02 19.85 15.93
C LEU A 605 -21.81 20.46 17.10
N VAL A 606 -21.21 20.69 18.27
CA VAL A 606 -21.94 21.33 19.39
C VAL A 606 -22.25 22.80 19.10
N SER A 607 -21.32 23.52 18.47
CA SER A 607 -21.41 24.98 18.32
C SER A 607 -22.21 25.45 17.11
N THR A 608 -22.52 24.54 16.18
CA THR A 608 -23.29 24.83 14.98
C THR A 608 -24.67 24.20 15.08
N SER A 609 -25.71 24.92 14.64
CA SER A 609 -27.07 24.39 14.51
C SER A 609 -27.47 24.32 13.04
N SER A 610 -28.37 23.41 12.69
CA SER A 610 -28.87 23.24 11.32
C SER A 610 -30.38 23.34 11.31
N ASN A 611 -30.92 24.24 10.48
CA ASN A 611 -32.36 24.47 10.38
C ASN A 611 -32.97 23.75 9.17
N THR A 612 -32.15 23.27 8.22
CA THR A 612 -32.60 22.51 7.05
C THR A 612 -31.79 21.22 6.87
N ALA A 613 -32.35 20.27 6.11
CA ALA A 613 -31.65 19.04 5.76
C ALA A 613 -30.38 19.28 4.91
N ALA A 614 -30.36 20.35 4.10
CA ALA A 614 -29.17 20.74 3.33
C ALA A 614 -28.06 21.24 4.27
N ASP A 615 -28.41 22.08 5.24
CA ASP A 615 -27.46 22.58 6.25
C ASP A 615 -26.91 21.42 7.10
N MET A 616 -27.75 20.45 7.44
CA MET A 616 -27.32 19.26 8.20
C MET A 616 -26.30 18.43 7.41
N ARG A 617 -26.51 18.22 6.11
CA ARG A 617 -25.54 17.50 5.26
C ARG A 617 -24.23 18.25 5.14
N TYR A 618 -24.29 19.56 4.93
CA TYR A 618 -23.10 20.41 4.81
C TYR A 618 -22.30 20.45 6.12
N ARG A 619 -22.99 20.67 7.26
CA ARG A 619 -22.40 20.60 8.61
C ARG A 619 -21.73 19.26 8.85
N ARG A 620 -22.33 18.14 8.45
CA ARG A 620 -21.69 16.82 8.58
C ARG A 620 -20.45 16.68 7.73
N LEU A 621 -20.48 17.20 6.50
CA LEU A 621 -19.31 17.16 5.64
C LEU A 621 -18.14 17.91 6.29
N VAL A 622 -18.37 19.13 6.79
CA VAL A 622 -17.33 19.90 7.50
C VAL A 622 -16.81 19.14 8.72
N ALA A 623 -17.71 18.62 9.58
CA ALA A 623 -17.32 17.82 10.74
C ALA A 623 -16.50 16.58 10.36
N TYR A 624 -16.89 15.88 9.30
CA TYR A 624 -16.16 14.72 8.77
C TYR A 624 -14.76 15.11 8.29
N LEU A 625 -14.63 16.18 7.51
CA LEU A 625 -13.34 16.65 7.02
C LEU A 625 -12.41 17.01 8.19
N ILE A 626 -12.94 17.70 9.20
CA ILE A 626 -12.22 18.00 10.45
C ILE A 626 -11.77 16.71 11.14
N ALA A 627 -12.62 15.71 11.34
CA ALA A 627 -12.21 14.49 12.04
C ALA A 627 -11.22 13.61 11.23
N ALA A 628 -11.36 13.61 9.91
CA ALA A 628 -10.63 12.70 9.02
C ALA A 628 -9.23 13.18 8.63
N HIS A 629 -8.84 14.43 8.91
CA HIS A 629 -7.60 14.99 8.36
C HIS A 629 -6.30 14.26 8.80
N HIS A 630 -6.27 13.57 9.95
CA HIS A 630 -5.14 12.69 10.33
C HIS A 630 -5.35 11.21 9.94
N GLY A 631 -6.51 10.85 9.41
CA GLY A 631 -6.91 9.49 9.04
C GLY A 631 -7.18 8.56 10.23
N LYS A 632 -7.23 9.10 11.46
CA LYS A 632 -7.40 8.33 12.71
C LYS A 632 -8.87 8.15 13.12
N VAL A 633 -9.75 9.08 12.73
CA VAL A 633 -11.21 9.02 12.89
C VAL A 633 -11.84 9.20 11.52
N ARG A 634 -12.50 8.16 10.99
CA ARG A 634 -13.17 8.22 9.69
C ARG A 634 -14.62 7.74 9.81
N VAL A 635 -14.86 6.43 9.75
CA VAL A 635 -16.23 5.88 9.74
C VAL A 635 -16.81 5.70 11.15
N THR A 636 -15.99 5.32 12.13
CA THR A 636 -16.46 5.07 13.51
C THR A 636 -15.65 5.86 14.53
N ILE A 637 -16.33 6.33 15.58
CA ILE A 637 -15.70 6.83 16.81
C ILE A 637 -15.67 5.66 17.79
N ARG A 638 -14.46 5.24 18.21
CA ARG A 638 -14.26 4.13 19.15
C ARG A 638 -13.11 4.42 20.10
N SER A 639 -13.24 3.96 21.35
CA SER A 639 -12.14 3.91 22.32
C SER A 639 -11.10 2.87 21.91
N LEU A 640 -9.87 3.05 22.37
CA LEU A 640 -8.80 2.06 22.17
C LEU A 640 -8.78 1.02 23.31
N PRO A 641 -8.35 -0.24 23.06
CA PRO A 641 -8.33 -1.29 24.09
C PRO A 641 -7.53 -0.90 25.35
N ASN A 642 -6.48 -0.09 25.16
CA ASN A 642 -5.59 0.35 26.21
C ASN A 642 -5.90 1.78 26.68
N GLU A 643 -7.06 2.36 26.36
CA GLU A 643 -7.39 3.72 26.77
C GLU A 643 -7.71 3.83 28.28
N GLU A 644 -7.56 5.01 28.87
CA GLU A 644 -7.91 5.24 30.27
C GLU A 644 -9.41 5.55 30.41
N VAL A 645 -10.09 4.80 31.27
CA VAL A 645 -11.50 5.04 31.61
C VAL A 645 -11.59 6.31 32.47
N PRO A 646 -12.52 7.24 32.18
CA PRO A 646 -12.64 8.53 32.87
C PRO A 646 -13.22 8.40 34.29
N THR A 647 -12.49 7.75 35.20
CA THR A 647 -12.92 7.55 36.61
C THR A 647 -13.17 8.88 37.32
N ALA A 648 -12.42 9.92 36.98
CA ALA A 648 -12.56 11.28 37.53
C ALA A 648 -13.85 12.01 37.09
N LYS A 649 -14.54 11.56 36.04
CA LYS A 649 -15.81 12.12 35.56
C LYS A 649 -17.03 11.24 35.90
N MET A 650 -16.83 10.21 36.71
CA MET A 650 -17.93 9.34 37.14
C MET A 650 -18.95 10.11 38.00
N PRO A 651 -20.25 9.82 37.90
CA PRO A 651 -21.27 10.40 38.77
C PRO A 651 -20.91 10.17 40.25
N THR A 652 -20.99 11.22 41.07
CA THR A 652 -20.77 11.12 42.52
C THR A 652 -22.08 10.65 43.18
N GLY A 653 -22.06 9.54 43.91
CA GLY A 653 -23.22 9.04 44.68
C GLY A 653 -23.69 7.60 44.40
N LEU A 654 -23.11 6.91 43.42
CA LEU A 654 -23.42 5.49 43.11
C LEU A 654 -22.32 4.52 43.62
N PRO A 655 -22.61 3.24 43.89
CA PRO A 655 -21.60 2.20 44.14
C PRO A 655 -20.55 2.10 43.02
N GLN A 656 -19.32 1.69 43.32
CA GLN A 656 -18.25 1.61 42.32
C GLN A 656 -18.59 0.66 41.16
N ASP A 657 -19.26 -0.43 41.48
CA ASP A 657 -19.67 -1.50 40.58
C ASP A 657 -20.72 -1.01 39.57
N GLU A 658 -21.68 -0.19 40.02
CA GLU A 658 -22.69 0.46 39.18
C GLU A 658 -22.11 1.58 38.33
N ARG A 659 -21.13 2.34 38.86
CA ARG A 659 -20.40 3.36 38.09
C ARG A 659 -19.58 2.75 36.97
N MET A 660 -18.97 1.59 37.21
CA MET A 660 -18.21 0.86 36.18
C MET A 660 -19.12 0.19 35.14
N ALA A 661 -20.41 -0.02 35.43
CA ALA A 661 -21.38 -0.58 34.49
C ALA A 661 -21.83 0.42 33.39
N SER A 662 -21.67 1.73 33.61
CA SER A 662 -21.93 2.77 32.60
C SER A 662 -20.98 3.97 32.80
N PRO A 663 -19.70 3.84 32.41
CA PRO A 663 -18.76 4.95 32.46
C PRO A 663 -19.21 6.09 31.52
N PRO A 664 -18.83 7.35 31.81
CA PRO A 664 -18.95 8.45 30.86
C PRO A 664 -18.35 8.06 29.51
N LEU A 665 -18.94 8.54 28.40
CA LEU A 665 -18.41 8.26 27.07
C LEU A 665 -16.97 8.77 26.95
N PHE A 666 -16.12 7.98 26.33
CA PHE A 666 -14.74 8.36 26.04
C PHE A 666 -14.26 7.70 24.75
N ALA A 667 -13.48 8.42 23.96
CA ALA A 667 -12.83 7.90 22.78
C ALA A 667 -11.59 8.74 22.43
N ARG A 668 -10.48 8.06 22.12
CA ARG A 668 -9.29 8.71 21.57
C ARG A 668 -8.77 9.87 22.44
N GLY A 669 -8.79 9.66 23.76
CA GLY A 669 -8.37 10.59 24.81
C GLY A 669 -9.33 11.74 25.09
N VAL A 670 -10.40 11.88 24.31
CA VAL A 670 -11.50 12.83 24.53
C VAL A 670 -12.54 12.19 25.43
N TRP A 671 -12.97 12.90 26.47
CA TRP A 671 -13.97 12.45 27.43
C TRP A 671 -15.25 13.30 27.33
N GLU A 672 -16.41 12.71 27.61
CA GLU A 672 -17.68 13.43 27.71
C GLU A 672 -17.54 14.62 28.68
N GLY A 673 -18.05 15.79 28.28
CA GLY A 673 -17.98 17.02 29.05
C GLY A 673 -16.57 17.62 29.13
N ASP A 674 -15.63 17.26 28.26
CA ASP A 674 -14.36 17.99 28.13
C ASP A 674 -14.65 19.40 27.63
N THR A 675 -13.83 20.38 28.01
CA THR A 675 -14.08 21.78 27.62
C THR A 675 -12.95 22.28 26.74
N LEU A 676 -13.30 22.99 25.67
CA LEU A 676 -12.36 23.82 24.94
C LEU A 676 -12.51 25.27 25.40
N PRO A 677 -11.40 25.98 25.67
CA PRO A 677 -11.44 27.40 26.01
C PRO A 677 -11.89 28.25 24.82
N GLU A 678 -12.11 29.54 25.09
CA GLU A 678 -12.27 30.52 24.03
C GLU A 678 -11.05 30.53 23.10
N PHE A 679 -11.28 30.57 21.80
CA PHE A 679 -10.23 30.58 20.79
C PHE A 679 -10.58 31.52 19.64
N SER A 680 -9.63 32.34 19.20
CA SER A 680 -9.79 33.23 18.05
C SER A 680 -8.94 32.74 16.88
N PRO A 681 -9.52 31.97 15.94
CA PRO A 681 -8.79 31.46 14.77
C PRO A 681 -8.39 32.56 13.78
N ASP A 682 -9.05 33.71 13.80
CA ASP A 682 -8.63 34.91 13.08
C ASP A 682 -9.08 36.19 13.81
N SER A 683 -8.77 37.37 13.23
CA SER A 683 -9.12 38.67 13.80
C SER A 683 -10.62 39.02 13.75
N HIS A 684 -11.44 38.18 13.11
CA HIS A 684 -12.85 38.46 12.83
C HIS A 684 -13.81 37.45 13.49
N MET A 685 -13.28 36.32 13.99
CA MET A 685 -14.05 35.26 14.61
C MET A 685 -13.51 34.92 16.00
N VAL A 686 -14.41 34.90 16.98
CA VAL A 686 -14.14 34.41 18.34
C VAL A 686 -15.04 33.20 18.60
N LEU A 687 -14.43 32.05 18.86
CA LEU A 687 -15.12 30.83 19.23
C LEU A 687 -15.27 30.80 20.75
N ALA A 688 -16.51 30.83 21.23
CA ALA A 688 -16.81 30.79 22.66
C ALA A 688 -16.36 29.45 23.29
N PRO A 689 -16.13 29.40 24.61
CA PRO A 689 -15.87 28.16 25.30
C PRO A 689 -16.99 27.13 25.03
N VAL A 690 -16.60 25.89 24.73
CA VAL A 690 -17.54 24.82 24.36
C VAL A 690 -17.29 23.57 25.18
N GLU A 691 -18.38 22.96 25.66
CA GLU A 691 -18.36 21.64 26.29
C GLU A 691 -18.59 20.57 25.21
N LEU A 692 -17.66 19.62 25.11
CA LEU A 692 -17.67 18.55 24.14
C LEU A 692 -18.64 17.44 24.55
N SER A 693 -19.43 16.95 23.60
CA SER A 693 -20.27 15.77 23.79
C SER A 693 -19.90 14.66 22.81
N LEU A 694 -19.72 13.44 23.32
CA LEU A 694 -19.49 12.21 22.56
C LEU A 694 -20.79 11.48 22.22
N ARG A 695 -21.96 12.10 22.39
CA ARG A 695 -23.26 11.50 22.06
C ARG A 695 -23.35 10.93 20.63
N TRP A 696 -22.64 11.51 19.65
CA TRP A 696 -22.57 10.99 18.27
C TRP A 696 -21.78 9.68 18.12
N MET A 697 -21.06 9.24 19.15
CA MET A 697 -20.39 7.92 19.21
C MET A 697 -21.39 6.76 19.32
N THR A 698 -22.59 7.04 19.84
CA THR A 698 -23.64 6.02 20.03
C THR A 698 -24.20 5.51 18.70
N LEU A 699 -24.87 4.36 18.72
CA LEU A 699 -25.55 3.81 17.54
C LEU A 699 -26.97 4.37 17.41
N GLY A 700 -27.39 4.65 16.18
CA GLY A 700 -28.73 5.13 15.87
C GLY A 700 -28.82 6.65 15.81
N ARG A 701 -29.96 7.21 16.23
CA ARG A 701 -30.17 8.65 16.32
C ARG A 701 -30.01 9.15 17.76
N VAL A 702 -29.62 10.41 17.88
CA VAL A 702 -29.12 11.03 19.10
C VAL A 702 -29.98 12.25 19.41
N CYS A 703 -30.64 12.24 20.58
CA CYS A 703 -31.40 13.38 21.07
C CYS A 703 -30.48 14.44 21.68
N PRO A 704 -30.87 15.73 21.69
CA PRO A 704 -30.16 16.80 22.40
C PRO A 704 -29.95 16.51 23.89
N SER A 705 -30.87 15.76 24.52
CA SER A 705 -30.83 15.31 25.92
C SER A 705 -29.91 14.11 26.20
N GLY A 706 -29.39 13.43 25.17
CA GLY A 706 -28.53 12.25 25.32
C GLY A 706 -29.26 10.93 25.58
N GLU A 707 -30.59 10.91 25.65
CA GLU A 707 -31.39 9.67 25.76
C GLU A 707 -31.61 9.03 24.37
N VAL A 708 -31.49 7.70 24.29
CA VAL A 708 -31.80 6.92 23.07
C VAL A 708 -33.28 6.59 23.08
N VAL A 709 -34.09 7.28 22.28
CA VAL A 709 -35.54 7.05 22.21
C VAL A 709 -35.87 6.24 20.94
N GLY A 710 -36.71 5.21 21.08
CA GLY A 710 -37.06 4.27 20.00
C GLY A 710 -38.03 4.79 18.94
N GLU A 711 -38.53 6.03 19.06
CA GLU A 711 -39.45 6.66 18.11
C GLU A 711 -38.89 8.02 17.67
N SER A 712 -38.86 8.23 16.34
CA SER A 712 -38.24 9.40 15.71
C SER A 712 -38.92 10.70 16.14
N SER A 713 -38.22 11.53 16.90
CA SER A 713 -38.58 12.94 17.09
C SER A 713 -38.02 13.78 15.94
N LEU A 714 -38.61 14.95 15.68
CA LEU A 714 -38.10 15.94 14.72
C LEU A 714 -36.75 16.57 15.14
N GLU A 715 -36.30 16.31 16.37
CA GLU A 715 -35.08 16.87 16.98
C GLU A 715 -33.88 15.91 16.99
N ASP A 716 -34.05 14.67 16.50
CA ASP A 716 -33.00 13.64 16.59
C ASP A 716 -31.94 13.77 15.49
N GLU A 717 -30.68 13.93 15.88
CA GLU A 717 -29.53 13.93 14.97
C GLU A 717 -28.97 12.51 14.76
N PRO A 718 -28.72 12.07 13.52
CA PRO A 718 -27.97 10.85 13.24
C PRO A 718 -26.63 10.75 13.99
N SER A 719 -26.31 9.55 14.46
CA SER A 719 -24.98 9.20 14.94
C SER A 719 -23.89 9.50 13.91
N TRP A 720 -22.63 9.51 14.37
CA TRP A 720 -21.47 9.68 13.49
C TRP A 720 -21.49 8.66 12.35
N LEU A 721 -21.71 7.38 12.65
CA LEU A 721 -21.73 6.31 11.66
C LEU A 721 -22.83 6.53 10.61
N GLU A 722 -24.07 6.80 11.04
CA GLU A 722 -25.18 7.08 10.11
C GLU A 722 -24.90 8.33 9.27
N GLY A 723 -24.28 9.36 9.88
CA GLY A 723 -23.85 10.57 9.19
C GLY A 723 -22.82 10.32 8.09
N VAL A 724 -21.77 9.55 8.37
CA VAL A 724 -20.74 9.21 7.37
C VAL A 724 -21.30 8.30 6.27
N LEU A 725 -22.17 7.34 6.60
CA LEU A 725 -22.84 6.51 5.61
C LEU A 725 -23.73 7.34 4.67
N ALA A 726 -24.41 8.37 5.18
CA ALA A 726 -25.15 9.32 4.35
C ALA A 726 -24.22 10.13 3.42
N LEU A 727 -23.07 10.59 3.91
CA LEU A 727 -22.07 11.26 3.05
C LEU A 727 -21.54 10.33 1.95
N LEU A 728 -21.28 9.06 2.27
CA LEU A 728 -20.86 8.05 1.30
C LEU A 728 -21.95 7.74 0.27
N HIS A 729 -23.22 7.79 0.67
CA HIS A 729 -24.34 7.64 -0.24
C HIS A 729 -24.42 8.83 -1.23
N ASP A 730 -24.26 10.06 -0.72
CA ASP A 730 -24.48 11.28 -1.51
C ASP A 730 -23.27 11.63 -2.41
N LEU A 731 -22.05 11.51 -1.87
CA LEU A 731 -20.81 11.87 -2.56
C LEU A 731 -20.09 10.66 -3.15
N GLY A 732 -20.35 9.45 -2.65
CA GLY A 732 -19.54 8.29 -2.99
C GLY A 732 -18.15 8.31 -2.32
N PRO A 733 -17.43 7.17 -2.34
CA PRO A 733 -16.14 7.05 -1.67
C PRO A 733 -15.05 7.92 -2.33
N PHE A 734 -15.10 8.14 -3.65
CA PHE A 734 -14.03 8.82 -4.38
C PHE A 734 -14.03 10.33 -4.16
N ARG A 735 -15.19 11.00 -4.27
CA ARG A 735 -15.32 12.44 -4.06
C ARG A 735 -15.14 12.83 -2.59
N LEU A 736 -15.65 12.00 -1.66
CA LEU A 736 -15.45 12.23 -0.23
C LEU A 736 -13.97 12.11 0.17
N ALA A 737 -13.27 11.07 -0.32
CA ALA A 737 -11.84 10.94 -0.11
C ALA A 737 -11.04 12.09 -0.75
N TRP A 738 -11.49 12.62 -1.89
CA TRP A 738 -10.86 13.77 -2.53
C TRP A 738 -10.96 15.03 -1.66
N LEU A 739 -12.14 15.35 -1.11
CA LEU A 739 -12.29 16.51 -0.21
C LEU A 739 -11.45 16.34 1.07
N GLU A 740 -11.39 15.13 1.63
CA GLU A 740 -10.49 14.79 2.75
C GLU A 740 -9.03 15.08 2.37
N THR A 741 -8.63 14.68 1.17
CA THR A 741 -7.26 14.85 0.66
C THR A 741 -6.86 16.31 0.53
N ILE A 742 -7.74 17.17 0.00
CA ILE A 742 -7.41 18.59 -0.19
C ILE A 742 -7.20 19.32 1.14
N LEU A 743 -8.02 19.05 2.17
CA LEU A 743 -7.80 19.61 3.51
C LEU A 743 -6.41 19.23 4.05
N ARG A 744 -6.03 17.96 3.85
CA ARG A 744 -4.75 17.43 4.35
C ARG A 744 -3.57 18.03 3.62
N VAL A 745 -3.68 18.19 2.30
CA VAL A 745 -2.66 18.89 1.50
C VAL A 745 -2.52 20.34 1.96
N ALA A 746 -3.63 21.03 2.25
CA ALA A 746 -3.57 22.40 2.77
C ALA A 746 -2.80 22.49 4.10
N ASP A 747 -3.07 21.57 5.03
CA ASP A 747 -2.37 21.47 6.31
C ASP A 747 -0.87 21.15 6.13
N TRP A 748 -0.55 20.21 5.25
CA TRP A 748 0.83 19.82 4.97
C TRP A 748 1.63 20.95 4.30
N ARG A 749 1.03 21.69 3.36
CA ARG A 749 1.67 22.86 2.72
C ARG A 749 1.93 23.98 3.71
N ALA A 750 0.95 24.29 4.56
CA ALA A 750 1.12 25.27 5.64
C ALA A 750 2.26 24.84 6.56
N SER A 751 2.28 23.57 6.93
CA SER A 751 3.32 22.99 7.78
C SER A 751 4.71 23.04 7.16
N ALA A 752 4.84 22.77 5.87
CA ALA A 752 6.11 22.85 5.15
C ALA A 752 6.60 24.31 5.06
N ALA A 753 5.69 25.26 4.78
CA ALA A 753 6.02 26.68 4.72
C ALA A 753 6.51 27.24 6.06
N GLU A 754 6.01 26.72 7.19
CA GLU A 754 6.47 27.08 8.54
C GLU A 754 7.84 26.48 8.89
N GLY A 755 8.20 25.34 8.30
CA GLY A 755 9.48 24.65 8.51
C GLY A 755 10.62 25.16 7.62
N GLY A 756 10.31 25.75 6.47
CA GLY A 756 11.25 26.44 5.58
C GLY A 756 11.54 27.86 6.06
N GLU A 757 12.75 28.34 5.81
CA GLU A 757 13.29 29.61 6.32
C GLU A 757 12.36 30.83 6.16
N THR A 758 12.38 31.69 7.20
CA THR A 758 12.28 33.15 7.07
C THR A 758 12.86 33.62 5.74
N LYS A 759 12.00 34.20 4.88
CA LYS A 759 12.48 35.15 3.86
C LYS A 759 13.04 36.40 4.54
#